data_AF-A0AAN9VKK1-F1
#
_entry.id   AF-A0AAN9VKK1-F1
#
_cell.length_a   1.000
_cell.length_b   1.000
_cell.length_c   1.000
_cell.angle_alpha   90.00
_cell.angle_beta   90.00
_cell.angle_gamma   90.00
#
_symmetry.space_group_name_H-M   'P 1'
#
loop_
_entity.id
_entity.type
_entity.pdbx_description
1 polymer ?
#
loop_
_entity_poly.entity_id
_entity_poly.type
_entity_poly.pdbx_seq_one_letter_code
_entity_poly.pdbx_strand_id
1 'polypeptide(L)'
;MKPYKPPKFNRDAIRSGDYYMFEELEDEVCDLEEKEEDESGDENDPLYPSGKRKMSMSQHPVYGVGDPLSGQGPEKRPDEGEGPSDQKSLGPEEEDEKSPNIWHKIVTFLKFAWAFVESAMVSMTIYLNRFSRDYRYVRKVLTVEKKMLKEKPGFGLGIRSGSGMIWEPPPGATASPSHLPSVDEIDQRDFMKQSDTPAFIYLVQAMWFAFIAHTDSVCYFMVFLHQVSEPTILSLPLPLMVFLWGTLSVPRPTKTFWVTMIAYTEVIVVIKCMFQFELLPWHEESLSEKSPFFPPRILGIERDPHYAVYDLVLLLIIFLHRFMLKSMGLWKSTNEDEIQLEEGEHYFMMEEGLESNTLPSAHTENMDTTEEGNNLRHRFGSQRSRIATRAGRQLLMVEQPAEEGDEQSPPAEVSESGGQLVVVKAQAQSLCQHFPKAFSMMTSKYGESVKIFFKDLLSPSKKVKADVYAYMFMCDFFNFLVIIFGFAAFGPQREDDGGVLSYLEENKVPIPFLIMLILQFALIVIDRALFLRKYILGKLVFQFCLVVGVHIWLFFVLPGVTERSFREALTPQMWYMVKCFYLLLSAYQIRSGYPTRILGNFVCKRYNIINMVLFKGFMFVPFLFELRALMDWVWTDTSMTLWDWLKMEDIFAHIFGLKCERRMEQEYPQPRGQKKAALVKYIMGGSFLFLIIGIIWFPLVIFALGNTVGMPNLPRDMSMTLSISSYPPLYSVSVQSPSITKFSEAEWNQLTTTYKSNRGAQTFFSNYDYEDVAVAKFSHNASNIWTISPPDRLRLIDEIQSNKEIIFQLSWNLVRKSASKSSTGKASDSSKWIMDKTHETERKEFIKIIKMDANATNITIGHLFPKFLKFTNRDTVHPVPQLMKGDTEEEKSLRKLTLRLYRGSFLDTGITEEWWGISELCGGENFDILKHLPQYSCDHLVMYVFNDKAFPETLSIISGGGIIACYIGIVYVASRVLRSIISGSTYRIMFTEVPCVDHILQLCLDIYLVRESGELALEEDLFAKLIFLYRSPETMIKWTRPRADDEADVEEESVAHPAPQQ
;
A
#
# COMPACT_ATOMS: atom_id res chain seq x y z
N MET A 1 34.13 -26.45 -9.00
CA MET A 1 33.37 -26.85 -7.79
C MET A 1 33.75 -28.26 -7.40
N LYS A 2 33.95 -28.57 -6.11
CA LYS A 2 34.02 -29.96 -5.61
C LYS A 2 32.57 -30.46 -5.46
N PRO A 3 32.23 -31.71 -5.85
CA PRO A 3 30.88 -32.23 -5.68
C PRO A 3 30.51 -32.32 -4.19
N TYR A 4 29.29 -31.89 -3.87
CA TYR A 4 28.71 -31.92 -2.53
C TYR A 4 28.62 -33.37 -2.02
N LYS A 5 29.07 -33.60 -0.79
CA LYS A 5 28.90 -34.88 -0.08
C LYS A 5 27.84 -34.66 1.01
N PRO A 6 26.73 -35.43 1.03
CA PRO A 6 25.73 -35.28 2.08
C PRO A 6 26.32 -35.66 3.45
N PRO A 7 25.85 -35.01 4.53
CA PRO A 7 26.35 -35.26 5.89
C PRO A 7 26.03 -36.70 6.32
N LYS A 8 27.05 -37.41 6.82
CA LYS A 8 26.94 -38.83 7.19
C LYS A 8 26.38 -39.06 8.61
N PHE A 9 26.35 -38.02 9.44
CA PHE A 9 25.93 -38.12 10.85
C PHE A 9 24.98 -36.98 11.26
N ASN A 10 24.09 -37.27 12.21
CA ASN A 10 23.13 -36.30 12.78
C ASN A 10 23.83 -35.06 13.39
N ARG A 11 25.01 -35.23 14.01
CA ARG A 11 25.82 -34.09 14.52
C ARG A 11 26.30 -33.13 13.42
N ASP A 12 26.57 -33.63 12.23
CA ASP A 12 27.00 -32.80 11.09
C ASP A 12 25.80 -32.09 10.45
N ALA A 13 24.63 -32.74 10.42
CA ALA A 13 23.36 -32.16 9.96
C ALA A 13 22.76 -31.11 10.92
N ILE A 14 23.08 -31.17 12.22
CA ILE A 14 22.70 -30.15 13.21
C ILE A 14 23.49 -28.85 13.04
N ARG A 15 24.68 -28.90 12.41
CA ARG A 15 25.55 -27.73 12.17
C ARG A 15 25.27 -27.01 10.85
N SER A 16 24.65 -27.68 9.86
CA SER A 16 24.01 -27.03 8.72
C SER A 16 22.66 -26.50 9.19
N GLY A 17 22.66 -25.26 9.71
CA GLY A 17 21.46 -24.58 10.15
C GLY A 17 20.46 -24.51 9.00
N ASP A 18 19.26 -25.00 9.29
CA ASP A 18 18.16 -25.34 8.39
C ASP A 18 18.23 -26.76 7.82
N TYR A 19 17.18 -27.54 8.06
CA TYR A 19 16.96 -28.82 7.38
C TYR A 19 16.49 -28.57 5.93
N TYR A 20 17.16 -27.67 5.20
CA TYR A 20 17.05 -27.52 3.76
C TYR A 20 18.11 -28.44 3.15
N MET A 21 17.75 -29.69 2.89
CA MET A 21 18.60 -30.61 2.12
C MET A 21 18.64 -30.28 0.62
N PHE A 22 17.98 -29.19 0.19
CA PHE A 22 17.92 -28.73 -1.19
C PHE A 22 17.77 -27.20 -1.22
N GLU A 23 18.88 -26.47 -1.35
CA GLU A 23 18.82 -25.27 -2.18
C GLU A 23 18.98 -25.77 -3.63
N GLU A 24 17.93 -25.58 -4.43
CA GLU A 24 18.03 -25.70 -5.88
C GLU A 24 19.12 -24.72 -6.34
N LEU A 25 20.29 -25.24 -6.72
CA LEU A 25 21.07 -24.61 -7.77
C LEU A 25 20.12 -24.56 -8.97
N GLU A 26 19.74 -23.35 -9.39
CA GLU A 26 19.18 -23.13 -10.72
C GLU A 26 20.26 -23.55 -11.72
N ASP A 27 20.32 -24.84 -12.05
CA ASP A 27 21.01 -25.36 -13.22
C ASP A 27 20.17 -25.00 -14.45
N GLU A 28 20.26 -23.74 -14.88
CA GLU A 28 19.94 -23.32 -16.26
C GLU A 28 21.25 -22.90 -16.95
N VAL A 29 22.23 -23.80 -17.02
CA VAL A 29 23.30 -23.75 -18.03
C VAL A 29 23.72 -25.17 -18.36
N CYS A 30 23.31 -25.66 -19.55
CA CYS A 30 23.99 -26.59 -20.46
C CYS A 30 22.97 -27.44 -21.24
N ASP A 31 22.28 -26.84 -22.22
CA ASP A 31 21.82 -27.55 -23.42
C ASP A 31 22.67 -27.04 -24.60
N LEU A 32 23.95 -27.38 -24.59
CA LEU A 32 24.85 -27.29 -25.74
C LEU A 32 25.95 -28.33 -25.56
N GLU A 33 25.73 -29.52 -26.12
CA GLU A 33 26.71 -30.37 -26.81
C GLU A 33 26.09 -31.76 -27.03
N GLU A 34 25.48 -31.96 -28.20
CA GLU A 34 25.29 -33.29 -28.77
C GLU A 34 26.67 -33.83 -29.18
N LYS A 35 27.00 -35.03 -28.72
CA LYS A 35 28.04 -35.88 -29.32
C LYS A 35 27.46 -37.26 -29.57
N GLU A 36 27.59 -37.66 -30.83
CA GLU A 36 27.25 -38.96 -31.40
C GLU A 36 28.24 -40.06 -30.99
N GLU A 37 27.85 -41.31 -31.32
CA GLU A 37 28.65 -42.56 -31.45
C GLU A 37 29.07 -43.26 -30.11
N ASP A 38 28.91 -44.57 -29.86
CA ASP A 38 28.85 -45.78 -30.70
C ASP A 38 28.20 -47.00 -29.97
N GLU A 39 27.82 -48.01 -30.77
CA GLU A 39 27.31 -49.35 -30.40
C GLU A 39 28.31 -50.26 -29.64
N SER A 40 27.82 -51.10 -28.71
CA SER A 40 28.11 -52.56 -28.66
C SER A 40 27.44 -53.29 -27.47
N GLY A 41 26.70 -54.38 -27.75
CA GLY A 41 26.90 -55.70 -27.12
C GLY A 41 26.20 -56.10 -25.80
N ASP A 42 25.05 -56.79 -25.96
CA ASP A 42 24.54 -58.01 -25.27
C ASP A 42 24.13 -58.13 -23.77
N GLU A 43 22.87 -58.58 -23.64
CA GLU A 43 22.23 -59.60 -22.76
C GLU A 43 22.26 -59.51 -21.21
N ASN A 44 21.10 -59.21 -20.61
CA ASN A 44 20.21 -60.16 -19.90
C ASN A 44 19.01 -59.47 -19.19
N ASP A 45 17.81 -59.99 -19.42
CA ASP A 45 16.44 -59.64 -18.92
C ASP A 45 16.24 -59.76 -17.37
N PRO A 46 15.08 -59.40 -16.73
CA PRO A 46 13.75 -59.06 -17.28
C PRO A 46 12.96 -57.85 -16.67
N LEU A 47 12.16 -57.22 -17.54
CA LEU A 47 10.75 -56.79 -17.39
C LEU A 47 10.25 -56.01 -16.14
N TYR A 48 10.05 -54.69 -16.31
CA TYR A 48 9.04 -53.88 -15.59
C TYR A 48 8.32 -52.94 -16.57
N PRO A 49 6.98 -52.76 -16.49
CA PRO A 49 6.23 -51.91 -17.41
C PRO A 49 6.33 -50.43 -17.03
N SER A 50 6.91 -49.61 -17.91
CA SER A 50 6.95 -48.14 -17.79
C SER A 50 5.74 -47.52 -18.47
N GLY A 51 4.75 -47.12 -17.67
CA GLY A 51 3.59 -46.36 -18.12
C GLY A 51 3.83 -44.85 -18.03
N LYS A 52 4.59 -44.27 -18.97
CA LYS A 52 4.58 -42.81 -19.22
C LYS A 52 3.46 -42.49 -20.21
N ARG A 53 2.28 -42.09 -19.71
CA ARG A 53 1.24 -41.47 -20.56
C ARG A 53 1.65 -40.03 -20.90
N LYS A 54 2.10 -39.82 -22.13
CA LYS A 54 2.06 -38.51 -22.81
C LYS A 54 0.58 -38.15 -23.06
N MET A 55 0.14 -37.00 -22.60
CA MET A 55 -1.14 -36.41 -23.04
C MET A 55 -0.94 -35.88 -24.47
N SER A 56 -1.52 -36.58 -25.44
CA SER A 56 -1.70 -36.10 -26.81
C SER A 56 -2.91 -35.16 -26.84
N MET A 57 -2.71 -33.95 -27.35
CA MET A 57 -3.74 -32.94 -27.56
C MET A 57 -4.42 -33.18 -28.91
N SER A 58 -5.75 -33.27 -28.89
CA SER A 58 -6.64 -33.59 -30.00
C SER A 58 -6.44 -32.70 -31.23
N GLN A 59 -6.17 -33.31 -32.39
CA GLN A 59 -6.35 -32.71 -33.72
C GLN A 59 -7.79 -32.95 -34.23
N HIS A 60 -8.34 -31.92 -34.89
CA HIS A 60 -9.61 -31.90 -35.60
C HIS A 60 -9.66 -32.90 -36.77
N PRO A 61 -10.84 -33.45 -37.15
CA PRO A 61 -10.95 -34.38 -38.26
C PRO A 61 -11.05 -33.64 -39.60
N VAL A 62 -10.23 -34.06 -40.57
CA VAL A 62 -10.38 -33.75 -41.99
C VAL A 62 -10.86 -35.03 -42.70
N TYR A 63 -11.86 -34.86 -43.56
CA TYR A 63 -12.48 -35.89 -44.38
C TYR A 63 -11.46 -36.67 -45.23
N GLY A 64 -11.53 -37.99 -45.18
CA GLY A 64 -10.82 -38.91 -46.09
C GLY A 64 -11.79 -39.55 -47.09
N VAL A 65 -11.51 -39.34 -48.36
CA VAL A 65 -12.18 -39.93 -49.54
C VAL A 65 -11.54 -41.28 -49.88
N GLY A 66 -12.36 -42.32 -50.04
CA GLY A 66 -12.27 -43.39 -51.05
C GLY A 66 -11.12 -44.43 -51.00
N ASP A 67 -11.50 -45.68 -50.64
CA ASP A 67 -11.29 -46.98 -51.34
C ASP A 67 -9.90 -47.40 -51.89
N PRO A 68 -9.60 -48.71 -52.18
CA PRO A 68 -10.49 -49.88 -52.23
C PRO A 68 -9.96 -51.23 -51.66
N LEU A 69 -10.91 -52.17 -51.49
CA LEU A 69 -10.89 -53.61 -51.84
C LEU A 69 -10.06 -54.68 -51.09
N SER A 70 -10.72 -55.85 -51.05
CA SER A 70 -10.28 -57.23 -50.77
C SER A 70 -10.33 -57.67 -49.29
N GLY A 71 -11.20 -58.56 -48.82
CA GLY A 71 -12.06 -59.54 -49.48
C GLY A 71 -11.68 -60.96 -49.05
N GLN A 72 -12.45 -61.56 -48.12
CA GLN A 72 -12.81 -62.99 -48.12
C GLN A 72 -13.79 -63.29 -46.96
N GLY A 73 -15.02 -63.69 -47.32
CA GLY A 73 -16.02 -64.31 -46.43
C GLY A 73 -15.81 -65.83 -46.34
N PRO A 74 -16.87 -66.67 -46.29
CA PRO A 74 -18.29 -66.47 -45.96
C PRO A 74 -18.67 -67.33 -44.71
N GLU A 75 -19.89 -67.48 -44.18
CA GLU A 75 -21.18 -67.97 -44.70
C GLU A 75 -22.09 -68.12 -43.44
N LYS A 76 -23.39 -67.80 -43.34
CA LYS A 76 -24.56 -68.34 -44.06
C LYS A 76 -25.82 -67.48 -43.83
N ARG A 77 -26.64 -67.47 -44.88
CA ARG A 77 -28.05 -67.04 -45.06
C ARG A 77 -28.99 -68.27 -44.88
N PRO A 78 -30.31 -68.21 -45.20
CA PRO A 78 -31.32 -67.14 -45.16
C PRO A 78 -32.71 -67.62 -44.63
N ASP A 79 -33.69 -66.70 -44.55
CA ASP A 79 -35.07 -66.81 -45.08
C ASP A 79 -35.79 -65.47 -44.77
N GLU A 80 -36.16 -64.63 -45.74
CA GLU A 80 -37.27 -64.64 -46.72
C GLU A 80 -38.48 -63.78 -46.27
N GLY A 81 -38.95 -62.90 -47.17
CA GLY A 81 -40.20 -62.12 -47.03
C GLY A 81 -40.19 -60.74 -47.72
N GLU A 82 -40.75 -60.68 -48.93
CA GLU A 82 -40.80 -59.57 -49.90
C GLU A 82 -41.73 -58.37 -49.54
N GLY A 83 -41.53 -57.21 -50.21
CA GLY A 83 -42.24 -55.90 -50.05
C GLY A 83 -43.63 -55.81 -50.71
N PRO A 84 -44.06 -54.71 -51.37
CA PRO A 84 -43.57 -53.31 -51.48
C PRO A 84 -44.69 -52.23 -51.38
N SER A 85 -44.38 -50.92 -51.42
CA SER A 85 -45.16 -49.86 -52.14
C SER A 85 -44.64 -48.41 -51.97
N ASP A 86 -44.27 -47.82 -53.11
CA ASP A 86 -44.52 -46.48 -53.66
C ASP A 86 -44.43 -45.16 -52.85
N GLN A 87 -43.41 -44.37 -53.23
CA GLN A 87 -43.46 -43.00 -53.79
C GLN A 87 -44.38 -41.91 -53.18
N LYS A 88 -43.77 -40.87 -52.57
CA LYS A 88 -44.01 -39.45 -52.94
C LYS A 88 -43.03 -38.47 -52.30
N SER A 89 -42.82 -37.38 -53.03
CA SER A 89 -41.86 -36.28 -52.90
C SER A 89 -42.35 -35.09 -52.05
N LEU A 90 -41.37 -34.21 -51.73
CA LEU A 90 -41.43 -32.75 -51.44
C LEU A 90 -41.42 -32.25 -49.98
N GLY A 91 -40.41 -31.42 -49.69
CA GLY A 91 -40.50 -30.23 -48.81
C GLY A 91 -39.64 -30.25 -47.55
N PRO A 92 -38.82 -29.20 -47.26
CA PRO A 92 -37.98 -29.13 -46.07
C PRO A 92 -38.81 -28.65 -44.86
N GLU A 93 -38.73 -29.35 -43.73
CA GLU A 93 -39.18 -28.80 -42.45
C GLU A 93 -37.98 -28.20 -41.72
N GLU A 94 -38.09 -26.90 -41.47
CA GLU A 94 -37.23 -26.12 -40.59
C GLU A 94 -37.24 -26.75 -39.19
N GLU A 95 -36.11 -27.33 -38.77
CA GLU A 95 -35.91 -27.61 -37.35
C GLU A 95 -35.53 -26.30 -36.65
N ASP A 96 -36.50 -25.78 -35.88
CA ASP A 96 -36.33 -24.73 -34.89
C ASP A 96 -35.06 -24.95 -34.05
N GLU A 97 -34.02 -24.18 -34.34
CA GLU A 97 -32.84 -24.03 -33.50
C GLU A 97 -33.25 -23.29 -32.21
N LYS A 98 -33.83 -24.02 -31.25
CA LYS A 98 -34.09 -23.52 -29.90
C LYS A 98 -32.77 -23.02 -29.31
N SER A 99 -32.63 -21.70 -29.25
CA SER A 99 -31.56 -21.02 -28.52
C SER A 99 -31.35 -21.71 -27.16
N PRO A 100 -30.14 -22.16 -26.79
CA PRO A 100 -29.94 -22.84 -25.53
C PRO A 100 -30.37 -21.91 -24.39
N ASN A 101 -31.36 -22.38 -23.63
CA ASN A 101 -31.96 -21.69 -22.50
C ASN A 101 -30.87 -21.02 -21.66
N ILE A 102 -31.06 -19.75 -21.31
CA ILE A 102 -30.13 -18.97 -20.46
C ILE A 102 -29.73 -19.76 -19.20
N TRP A 103 -30.66 -20.56 -18.67
CA TRP A 103 -30.42 -21.53 -17.61
C TRP A 103 -29.31 -22.55 -17.89
N HIS A 104 -29.24 -23.13 -19.08
CA HIS A 104 -28.16 -24.05 -19.44
C HIS A 104 -26.81 -23.32 -19.48
N LYS A 105 -26.75 -22.08 -19.99
CA LYS A 105 -25.53 -21.24 -19.95
C LYS A 105 -25.13 -20.92 -18.51
N ILE A 106 -26.07 -20.60 -17.64
CA ILE A 106 -25.83 -20.33 -16.21
C ILE A 106 -25.32 -21.60 -15.51
N VAL A 107 -25.91 -22.77 -15.77
CA VAL A 107 -25.47 -24.05 -15.19
C VAL A 107 -24.08 -24.43 -15.69
N THR A 108 -23.78 -24.24 -16.98
CA THR A 108 -22.43 -24.46 -17.51
C THR A 108 -21.43 -23.47 -16.92
N PHE A 109 -21.80 -22.19 -16.74
CA PHE A 109 -20.97 -21.20 -16.08
C PHE A 109 -20.72 -21.54 -14.60
N LEU A 110 -21.73 -21.99 -13.86
CA LEU A 110 -21.59 -22.45 -12.47
C LEU A 110 -20.69 -23.69 -12.37
N LYS A 111 -20.84 -24.66 -13.29
CA LYS A 111 -19.95 -25.84 -13.36
C LYS A 111 -18.52 -25.42 -13.68
N PHE A 112 -18.33 -24.48 -14.60
CA PHE A 112 -17.02 -23.93 -14.93
C PHE A 112 -16.42 -23.16 -13.75
N ALA A 113 -17.20 -22.32 -13.07
CA ALA A 113 -16.77 -21.59 -11.88
C ALA A 113 -16.39 -22.55 -10.74
N TRP A 114 -17.16 -23.61 -10.53
CA TRP A 114 -16.83 -24.65 -9.57
C TRP A 114 -15.53 -25.39 -9.93
N ALA A 115 -15.38 -25.81 -11.19
CA ALA A 115 -14.15 -26.44 -11.68
C ALA A 115 -12.93 -25.50 -11.56
N PHE A 116 -13.12 -24.20 -11.76
CA PHE A 116 -12.07 -23.19 -11.56
C PHE A 116 -11.68 -23.07 -10.08
N VAL A 117 -12.66 -23.01 -9.16
CA VAL A 117 -12.41 -22.98 -7.72
C VAL A 117 -11.72 -24.27 -7.26
N GLU A 118 -12.15 -25.43 -7.77
CA GLU A 118 -11.53 -26.73 -7.48
C GLU A 118 -10.08 -26.78 -7.97
N SER A 119 -9.82 -26.34 -9.21
CA SER A 119 -8.46 -26.24 -9.76
C SER A 119 -7.59 -25.28 -8.95
N ALA A 120 -8.13 -24.13 -8.53
CA ALA A 120 -7.44 -23.16 -7.69
C ALA A 120 -7.09 -23.75 -6.31
N MET A 121 -8.01 -24.50 -5.68
CA MET A 121 -7.75 -25.19 -4.41
C MET A 121 -6.65 -26.25 -4.56
N VAL A 122 -6.66 -27.04 -5.64
CA VAL A 122 -5.62 -28.05 -5.92
C VAL A 122 -4.27 -27.38 -6.14
N SER A 123 -4.21 -26.30 -6.94
CA SER A 123 -2.99 -25.53 -7.17
C SER A 123 -2.43 -24.95 -5.87
N MET A 124 -3.29 -24.35 -5.03
CA MET A 124 -2.91 -23.84 -3.71
C MET A 124 -2.41 -24.97 -2.79
N THR A 125 -3.04 -26.14 -2.84
CA THR A 125 -2.63 -27.32 -2.06
C THR A 125 -1.22 -27.78 -2.46
N ILE A 126 -0.93 -27.86 -3.77
CA ILE A 126 0.40 -28.23 -4.27
C ILE A 126 1.44 -27.20 -3.81
N TYR A 127 1.13 -25.91 -3.88
CA TYR A 127 2.02 -24.85 -3.42
C TYR A 127 2.32 -24.95 -1.92
N LEU A 128 1.30 -25.08 -1.06
CA LEU A 128 1.46 -25.23 0.39
C LEU A 128 2.20 -26.52 0.78
N ASN A 129 2.00 -27.60 0.02
CA ASN A 129 2.72 -28.85 0.20
C ASN A 129 4.20 -28.70 -0.19
N ARG A 130 4.53 -27.96 -1.26
CA ARG A 130 5.91 -27.62 -1.61
C ARG A 130 6.55 -26.76 -0.52
N PHE A 131 5.82 -25.78 -0.01
CA PHE A 131 6.28 -24.88 1.06
C PHE A 131 6.59 -25.63 2.38
N SER A 132 5.84 -26.68 2.71
CA SER A 132 6.02 -27.48 3.93
C SER A 132 6.77 -28.81 3.70
N ARG A 133 7.39 -29.01 2.53
CA ARG A 133 7.99 -30.29 2.11
C ARG A 133 9.03 -30.79 3.10
N ASP A 134 9.97 -29.93 3.49
CA ASP A 134 11.11 -30.33 4.33
C ASP A 134 10.67 -30.71 5.74
N TYR A 135 9.75 -29.95 6.33
CA TYR A 135 9.16 -30.29 7.63
C TYR A 135 8.43 -31.64 7.59
N ARG A 136 7.63 -31.90 6.54
CA ARG A 136 6.89 -33.16 6.38
C ARG A 136 7.86 -34.34 6.21
N TYR A 137 8.94 -34.16 5.46
CA TYR A 137 9.99 -35.16 5.29
C TYR A 137 10.65 -35.50 6.64
N VAL A 138 11.17 -34.50 7.36
CA VAL A 138 11.83 -34.67 8.66
C VAL A 138 10.91 -35.36 9.65
N ARG A 139 9.65 -34.92 9.75
CA ARG A 139 8.67 -35.53 10.64
C ARG A 139 8.43 -37.00 10.30
N LYS A 140 8.31 -37.36 9.01
CA LYS A 140 8.10 -38.75 8.58
C LYS A 140 9.32 -39.62 8.92
N VAL A 141 10.53 -39.16 8.63
CA VAL A 141 11.79 -39.83 8.99
C VAL A 141 11.89 -40.05 10.51
N LEU A 142 11.70 -38.99 11.31
CA LEU A 142 11.72 -39.08 12.77
C LEU A 142 10.62 -40.01 13.32
N THR A 143 9.47 -40.11 12.67
CA THR A 143 8.40 -41.02 13.07
C THR A 143 8.79 -42.47 12.82
N VAL A 144 9.43 -42.76 11.68
CA VAL A 144 9.97 -44.08 11.35
C VAL A 144 11.09 -44.45 12.31
N GLU A 145 12.06 -43.57 12.54
CA GLU A 145 13.15 -43.78 13.50
C GLU A 145 12.61 -44.01 14.91
N LYS A 146 11.65 -43.20 15.37
CA LYS A 146 11.01 -43.36 16.68
C LYS A 146 10.28 -44.70 16.80
N LYS A 147 9.64 -45.17 15.72
CA LYS A 147 8.99 -46.49 15.70
C LYS A 147 10.03 -47.61 15.82
N MET A 148 11.11 -47.55 15.05
CA MET A 148 12.20 -48.52 15.13
C MET A 148 12.88 -48.52 16.51
N LEU A 149 13.13 -47.35 17.09
CA LEU A 149 13.71 -47.24 18.44
C LEU A 149 12.82 -47.91 19.49
N LYS A 150 11.49 -47.74 19.40
CA LYS A 150 10.53 -48.40 20.30
C LYS A 150 10.47 -49.92 20.12
N GLU A 151 10.73 -50.42 18.92
CA GLU A 151 10.68 -51.85 18.59
C GLU A 151 11.97 -52.59 18.99
N LYS A 152 13.09 -51.90 19.25
CA LYS A 152 14.35 -52.54 19.65
C LYS A 152 14.28 -53.10 21.09
N PRO A 153 14.71 -54.35 21.32
CA PRO A 153 14.82 -54.90 22.67
C PRO A 153 15.87 -54.07 23.44
N GLY A 154 15.47 -53.49 24.57
CA GLY A 154 16.30 -52.57 25.36
C GLY A 154 15.90 -51.09 25.27
N PHE A 155 14.80 -50.74 24.60
CA PHE A 155 14.23 -49.39 24.66
C PHE A 155 13.92 -48.98 26.11
N GLY A 156 14.73 -48.07 26.67
CA GLY A 156 14.70 -47.65 28.08
C GLY A 156 16.01 -47.90 28.83
N LEU A 157 16.82 -48.87 28.41
CA LEU A 157 18.20 -49.09 28.86
C LEU A 157 19.11 -48.14 28.10
N GLY A 158 19.39 -46.97 28.66
CA GLY A 158 20.31 -45.99 28.10
C GLY A 158 21.03 -45.27 29.22
N ILE A 159 22.25 -44.83 28.95
CA ILE A 159 23.05 -44.10 29.93
C ILE A 159 22.56 -42.65 29.89
N ARG A 160 22.26 -42.09 31.06
CA ARG A 160 22.02 -40.65 31.20
C ARG A 160 23.35 -40.01 31.53
N SER A 161 24.05 -39.49 30.53
CA SER A 161 25.33 -38.82 30.72
C SER A 161 25.16 -37.30 30.88
N GLY A 162 26.09 -36.68 31.62
CA GLY A 162 26.16 -35.23 31.83
C GLY A 162 25.15 -34.64 32.85
N SER A 163 25.33 -33.35 33.16
CA SER A 163 24.48 -32.59 34.11
C SER A 163 23.01 -32.48 33.67
N GLY A 164 22.72 -32.70 32.38
CA GLY A 164 21.37 -32.60 31.81
C GLY A 164 20.55 -33.90 31.84
N MET A 165 21.12 -35.00 32.34
CA MET A 165 20.47 -36.33 32.37
C MET A 165 19.84 -36.74 31.02
N ILE A 166 20.50 -36.43 29.90
CA ILE A 166 19.99 -36.71 28.56
C ILE A 166 20.12 -38.21 28.31
N TRP A 167 19.03 -38.85 27.89
CA TRP A 167 19.04 -40.28 27.58
C TRP A 167 19.79 -40.52 26.27
N GLU A 168 20.89 -41.26 26.34
CA GLU A 168 21.63 -41.73 25.17
C GLU A 168 21.42 -43.24 24.99
N PRO A 169 21.13 -43.70 23.76
CA PRO A 169 21.01 -45.13 23.50
C PRO A 169 22.39 -45.81 23.60
N PRO A 170 22.46 -47.10 23.99
CA PRO A 170 23.72 -47.82 24.14
C PRO A 170 24.50 -47.89 22.80
N PRO A 171 25.85 -47.86 22.84
CA PRO A 171 26.68 -47.92 21.64
C PRO A 171 26.37 -49.19 20.84
N GLY A 172 26.01 -49.02 19.55
CA GLY A 172 25.53 -50.09 18.67
C GLY A 172 24.03 -50.06 18.35
N ALA A 173 23.23 -49.25 19.08
CA ALA A 173 21.79 -49.11 18.82
C ALA A 173 21.46 -48.22 17.60
N THR A 174 22.41 -47.43 17.08
CA THR A 174 22.24 -46.55 15.92
C THR A 174 22.77 -47.19 14.63
N ALA A 175 22.19 -48.32 14.21
CA ALA A 175 22.36 -48.77 12.83
C ALA A 175 21.54 -47.85 11.91
N SER A 176 22.18 -47.23 10.92
CA SER A 176 21.47 -46.45 9.89
C SER A 176 20.51 -47.35 9.12
N PRO A 177 19.30 -46.87 8.77
CA PRO A 177 18.33 -47.67 8.03
C PRO A 177 18.92 -48.13 6.69
N SER A 178 18.65 -49.38 6.28
CA SER A 178 19.00 -49.88 4.94
C SER A 178 18.11 -49.34 3.82
N HIS A 179 16.92 -48.81 4.17
CA HIS A 179 16.02 -48.15 3.23
C HIS A 179 15.27 -47.01 3.96
N LEU A 180 15.74 -45.78 3.80
CA LEU A 180 14.95 -44.59 4.11
C LEU A 180 14.02 -44.33 2.92
N PRO A 181 12.72 -44.10 3.13
CA PRO A 181 11.85 -43.71 2.02
C PRO A 181 12.38 -42.42 1.40
N SER A 182 12.55 -42.42 0.08
CA SER A 182 12.99 -41.24 -0.65
C SER A 182 11.91 -40.14 -0.58
N VAL A 183 12.32 -38.89 -0.77
CA VAL A 183 11.37 -37.75 -0.79
C VAL A 183 10.30 -37.97 -1.86
N ASP A 184 10.67 -38.53 -3.01
CA ASP A 184 9.76 -38.80 -4.12
C ASP A 184 8.75 -39.93 -3.83
N GLU A 185 9.17 -40.98 -3.10
CA GLU A 185 8.25 -42.03 -2.63
C GLU A 185 7.20 -41.49 -1.65
N ILE A 186 7.59 -40.51 -0.85
CA ILE A 186 6.72 -39.85 0.13
C ILE A 186 5.70 -38.96 -0.58
N ASP A 187 6.15 -38.17 -1.55
CA ASP A 187 5.28 -37.33 -2.36
C ASP A 187 4.32 -38.20 -3.20
N GLN A 188 4.79 -39.28 -3.84
CA GLN A 188 3.93 -40.22 -4.56
C GLN A 188 2.85 -40.85 -3.68
N ARG A 189 3.17 -41.22 -2.43
CA ARG A 189 2.17 -41.74 -1.47
C ARG A 189 1.17 -40.68 -1.05
N ASP A 190 1.61 -39.43 -0.85
CA ASP A 190 0.70 -38.33 -0.53
C ASP A 190 -0.20 -37.98 -1.73
N PHE A 191 0.31 -38.05 -2.97
CA PHE A 191 -0.46 -37.92 -4.22
C PHE A 191 -1.47 -39.06 -4.41
N MET A 192 -1.10 -40.31 -4.11
CA MET A 192 -2.06 -41.43 -4.13
C MET A 192 -3.13 -41.30 -3.05
N LYS A 193 -2.82 -40.67 -1.93
CA LYS A 193 -3.82 -40.34 -0.92
C LYS A 193 -4.73 -39.19 -1.40
N GLN A 194 -4.18 -38.27 -2.19
CA GLN A 194 -4.88 -37.12 -2.79
C GLN A 194 -6.03 -37.51 -3.71
N SER A 195 -5.98 -38.66 -4.39
CA SER A 195 -7.08 -39.14 -5.23
C SER A 195 -8.33 -39.54 -4.42
N ASP A 196 -8.18 -39.84 -3.13
CA ASP A 196 -9.23 -40.51 -2.35
C ASP A 196 -9.97 -39.58 -1.37
N THR A 197 -9.53 -38.34 -1.18
CA THR A 197 -10.21 -37.38 -0.28
C THR A 197 -10.52 -36.04 -0.95
N PRO A 198 -11.61 -35.34 -0.55
CA PRO A 198 -12.04 -34.11 -1.23
C PRO A 198 -11.01 -32.98 -1.10
N ALA A 199 -10.88 -32.17 -2.16
CA ALA A 199 -9.87 -31.12 -2.30
C ALA A 199 -9.83 -30.13 -1.11
N PHE A 200 -10.97 -29.79 -0.53
CA PHE A 200 -11.05 -28.89 0.63
C PHE A 200 -10.34 -29.45 1.88
N ILE A 201 -10.52 -30.74 2.19
CA ILE A 201 -9.89 -31.36 3.37
C ILE A 201 -8.36 -31.39 3.18
N TYR A 202 -7.91 -31.69 1.95
CA TYR A 202 -6.50 -31.64 1.59
C TYR A 202 -5.90 -30.24 1.74
N LEU A 203 -6.62 -29.21 1.31
CA LEU A 203 -6.19 -27.82 1.47
C LEU A 203 -6.04 -27.46 2.95
N VAL A 204 -7.00 -27.83 3.80
CA VAL A 204 -6.93 -27.61 5.25
C VAL A 204 -5.74 -28.34 5.88
N GLN A 205 -5.49 -29.58 5.47
CA GLN A 205 -4.33 -30.35 5.93
C GLN A 205 -3.01 -29.70 5.49
N ALA A 206 -2.93 -29.21 4.25
CA ALA A 206 -1.75 -28.52 3.73
C ALA A 206 -1.52 -27.17 4.45
N MET A 207 -2.58 -26.40 4.71
CA MET A 207 -2.52 -25.17 5.52
C MET A 207 -2.00 -25.45 6.94
N TRP A 208 -2.49 -26.52 7.58
CA TRP A 208 -2.03 -26.93 8.91
C TRP A 208 -0.54 -27.31 8.93
N PHE A 209 -0.06 -28.06 7.93
CA PHE A 209 1.36 -28.38 7.83
C PHE A 209 2.23 -27.16 7.53
N ALA A 210 1.77 -26.25 6.67
CA ALA A 210 2.46 -24.99 6.41
C ALA A 210 2.57 -24.13 7.68
N PHE A 211 1.49 -24.05 8.47
CA PHE A 211 1.48 -23.35 9.76
C PHE A 211 2.48 -23.96 10.75
N ILE A 212 2.53 -25.29 10.87
CA ILE A 212 3.45 -25.97 11.79
C ILE A 212 4.92 -25.83 11.33
N ALA A 213 5.17 -25.86 10.02
CA ALA A 213 6.52 -25.78 9.47
C ALA A 213 7.22 -24.45 9.85
N HIS A 214 6.48 -23.33 9.86
CA HIS A 214 7.02 -21.98 10.07
C HIS A 214 6.44 -21.29 11.33
N THR A 215 6.38 -22.03 12.43
CA THR A 215 5.84 -21.53 13.71
C THR A 215 6.61 -20.33 14.31
N ASP A 216 7.88 -20.16 13.96
CA ASP A 216 8.71 -19.01 14.36
C ASP A 216 8.19 -17.70 13.75
N SER A 217 7.90 -17.70 12.45
CA SER A 217 7.35 -16.56 11.71
C SER A 217 5.94 -16.22 12.19
N VAL A 218 5.13 -17.24 12.51
CA VAL A 218 3.81 -17.05 13.12
C VAL A 218 3.92 -16.37 14.49
N CYS A 219 4.89 -16.75 15.32
CA CYS A 219 5.12 -16.09 16.61
C CYS A 219 5.45 -14.60 16.41
N TYR A 220 6.34 -14.27 15.48
CA TYR A 220 6.69 -12.87 15.19
C TYR A 220 5.50 -12.07 14.67
N PHE A 221 4.71 -12.64 13.76
CA PHE A 221 3.49 -11.99 13.27
C PHE A 221 2.49 -11.71 14.40
N MET A 222 2.33 -12.65 15.33
CA MET A 222 1.44 -12.46 16.49
C MET A 222 1.95 -11.40 17.46
N VAL A 223 3.26 -11.26 17.63
CA VAL A 223 3.85 -10.13 18.38
C VAL A 223 3.53 -8.80 17.70
N PHE A 224 3.55 -8.73 16.37
CA PHE A 224 3.21 -7.50 15.65
C PHE A 224 1.71 -7.18 15.75
N LEU A 225 0.83 -8.17 15.60
CA LEU A 225 -0.60 -8.00 15.81
C LEU A 225 -0.91 -7.56 17.25
N HIS A 226 -0.23 -8.15 18.24
CA HIS A 226 -0.35 -7.75 19.63
C HIS A 226 0.00 -6.27 19.83
N GLN A 227 1.13 -5.80 19.28
CA GLN A 227 1.53 -4.39 19.36
C GLN A 227 0.58 -3.44 18.60
N VAL A 228 0.01 -3.88 17.47
CA VAL A 228 -0.98 -3.08 16.70
C VAL A 228 -2.28 -2.91 17.49
N SER A 229 -2.76 -4.00 18.11
CA SER A 229 -4.02 -4.00 18.85
C SER A 229 -3.91 -3.31 20.21
N GLU A 230 -2.78 -3.48 20.90
CA GLU A 230 -2.50 -2.93 22.22
C GLU A 230 -1.19 -2.12 22.20
N PRO A 231 -1.22 -0.86 21.74
CA PRO A 231 -0.04 0.01 21.61
C PRO A 231 0.37 0.59 22.97
N THR A 232 1.00 -0.24 23.81
CA THR A 232 1.32 0.10 25.21
C THR A 232 2.82 0.05 25.47
N ILE A 233 3.30 0.78 26.48
CA ILE A 233 4.71 0.72 26.87
C ILE A 233 5.09 -0.70 27.35
N LEU A 234 4.16 -1.43 27.96
CA LEU A 234 4.39 -2.81 28.38
C LEU A 234 4.48 -3.79 27.21
N SER A 235 3.82 -3.54 26.08
CA SER A 235 3.95 -4.40 24.90
C SER A 235 5.21 -4.10 24.08
N LEU A 236 5.71 -2.85 24.08
CA LEU A 236 6.85 -2.40 23.26
C LEU A 236 8.13 -3.26 23.32
N PRO A 237 8.55 -3.82 24.47
CA PRO A 237 9.76 -4.65 24.50
C PRO A 237 9.64 -5.95 23.68
N LEU A 238 8.44 -6.47 23.45
CA LEU A 238 8.22 -7.68 22.64
C LEU A 238 8.73 -7.51 21.19
N PRO A 239 8.22 -6.54 20.38
CA PRO A 239 8.70 -6.34 19.02
C PRO A 239 10.18 -5.91 18.99
N LEU A 240 10.66 -5.14 19.98
CA LEU A 240 12.08 -4.78 20.07
C LEU A 240 12.98 -6.01 20.24
N MET A 241 12.62 -6.94 21.13
CA MET A 241 13.34 -8.21 21.30
C MET A 241 13.30 -9.05 20.01
N VAL A 242 12.17 -9.07 19.30
CA VAL A 242 12.06 -9.78 18.01
C VAL A 242 13.03 -9.19 16.98
N PHE A 243 13.02 -7.87 16.75
CA PHE A 243 13.82 -7.24 15.69
C PHE A 243 15.31 -7.10 16.01
N LEU A 244 15.68 -6.92 17.28
CA LEU A 244 17.06 -6.64 17.68
C LEU A 244 17.82 -7.88 18.17
N TRP A 245 17.12 -8.96 18.53
CA TRP A 245 17.75 -10.16 19.05
C TRP A 245 17.27 -11.44 18.36
N GLY A 246 15.95 -11.65 18.28
CA GLY A 246 15.37 -12.87 17.71
C GLY A 246 15.80 -13.10 16.27
N THR A 247 15.43 -12.18 15.37
CA THR A 247 15.63 -12.33 13.92
C THR A 247 17.10 -12.18 13.48
N LEU A 248 17.92 -11.46 14.26
CA LEU A 248 19.35 -11.25 13.96
C LEU A 248 20.25 -12.42 14.40
N SER A 249 19.76 -13.34 15.22
CA SER A 249 20.57 -14.48 15.67
C SER A 249 20.85 -15.49 14.55
N VAL A 250 22.12 -15.91 14.44
CA VAL A 250 22.59 -16.91 13.46
C VAL A 250 22.92 -18.21 14.19
N PRO A 251 22.47 -19.40 13.75
CA PRO A 251 21.55 -19.64 12.63
C PRO A 251 20.06 -19.43 13.00
N ARG A 252 19.70 -19.49 14.29
CA ARG A 252 18.32 -19.38 14.77
C ARG A 252 18.21 -18.78 16.17
N PRO A 253 17.02 -18.32 16.60
CA PRO A 253 16.81 -17.80 17.93
C PRO A 253 17.14 -18.83 19.01
N THR A 254 17.91 -18.37 19.99
CA THR A 254 18.43 -19.18 21.09
C THR A 254 17.32 -19.65 22.03
N LYS A 255 17.55 -20.74 22.77
CA LYS A 255 16.65 -21.18 23.87
C LYS A 255 16.38 -20.04 24.87
N THR A 256 17.40 -19.23 25.17
CA THR A 256 17.30 -18.09 26.07
C THR A 256 16.30 -17.06 25.59
N PHE A 257 16.30 -16.74 24.28
CA PHE A 257 15.34 -15.80 23.68
C PHE A 257 13.88 -16.26 23.89
N TRP A 258 13.58 -17.53 23.61
CA TRP A 258 12.22 -18.04 23.77
C TRP A 258 11.79 -18.15 25.23
N VAL A 259 12.70 -18.49 26.15
CA VAL A 259 12.40 -18.50 27.59
C VAL A 259 12.13 -17.09 28.10
N THR A 260 12.90 -16.08 27.66
CA THR A 260 12.66 -14.69 28.04
C THR A 260 11.35 -14.16 27.47
N MET A 261 11.00 -14.51 26.22
CA MET A 261 9.71 -14.14 25.63
C MET A 261 8.53 -14.70 26.43
N ILE A 262 8.56 -16.00 26.78
CA ILE A 262 7.51 -16.64 27.58
C ILE A 262 7.39 -15.97 28.95
N ALA A 263 8.51 -15.85 29.68
CA ALA A 263 8.51 -15.26 31.01
C ALA A 263 8.01 -13.81 30.99
N TYR A 264 8.36 -13.03 29.97
CA TYR A 264 7.91 -11.66 29.82
C TYR A 264 6.40 -11.57 29.56
N THR A 265 5.86 -12.40 28.66
CA THR A 265 4.40 -12.45 28.42
C THR A 265 3.61 -12.89 29.65
N GLU A 266 4.11 -13.86 30.42
CA GLU A 266 3.48 -14.29 31.68
C GLU A 266 3.46 -13.15 32.71
N VAL A 267 4.57 -12.42 32.85
CA VAL A 267 4.66 -11.26 33.75
C VAL A 267 3.69 -10.15 33.34
N ILE A 268 3.55 -9.84 32.05
CA ILE A 268 2.60 -8.84 31.56
C ILE A 268 1.16 -9.23 31.91
N VAL A 269 0.76 -10.48 31.66
CA VAL A 269 -0.58 -10.96 31.97
C VAL A 269 -0.88 -10.82 33.46
N VAL A 270 0.07 -11.18 34.33
CA VAL A 270 -0.07 -11.02 35.78
C VAL A 270 -0.20 -9.54 36.16
N ILE A 271 0.65 -8.67 35.61
CA ILE A 271 0.61 -7.22 35.86
C ILE A 271 -0.75 -6.65 35.43
N LYS A 272 -1.19 -6.90 34.19
CA LYS A 272 -2.48 -6.42 33.69
C LYS A 272 -3.65 -6.92 34.53
N CYS A 273 -3.63 -8.19 34.93
CA CYS A 273 -4.64 -8.78 35.80
C CYS A 273 -4.69 -8.11 37.18
N MET A 274 -3.53 -7.84 37.79
CA MET A 274 -3.44 -7.16 39.09
C MET A 274 -4.06 -5.76 39.09
N PHE A 275 -4.10 -5.09 37.93
CA PHE A 275 -4.60 -3.73 37.85
C PHE A 275 -6.04 -3.60 37.35
N GLN A 276 -6.76 -4.71 37.16
CA GLN A 276 -8.20 -4.67 36.83
C GLN A 276 -9.10 -4.45 38.06
N PHE A 277 -8.55 -4.35 39.27
CA PHE A 277 -9.35 -4.13 40.48
C PHE A 277 -9.99 -2.74 40.50
N GLU A 278 -11.27 -2.68 40.88
CA GLU A 278 -12.06 -1.44 40.96
C GLU A 278 -11.55 -0.45 42.03
N LEU A 279 -10.69 -0.91 42.95
CA LEU A 279 -10.16 -0.16 44.09
C LEU A 279 -9.11 0.91 43.72
N LEU A 280 -8.68 0.98 42.46
CA LEU A 280 -7.58 1.85 42.06
C LEU A 280 -8.10 3.24 41.63
N PRO A 281 -7.45 4.33 42.09
CA PRO A 281 -7.99 5.70 42.00
C PRO A 281 -8.11 6.22 40.56
N TRP A 282 -7.40 5.63 39.61
CA TRP A 282 -7.45 6.02 38.20
C TRP A 282 -8.60 5.39 37.40
N HIS A 283 -9.44 4.57 38.02
CA HIS A 283 -10.65 4.01 37.39
C HIS A 283 -11.90 4.86 37.61
N GLU A 284 -11.80 5.99 38.32
CA GLU A 284 -12.92 6.92 38.48
C GLU A 284 -13.22 7.64 37.15
N GLU A 285 -14.47 7.55 36.67
CA GLU A 285 -14.91 8.09 35.37
C GLU A 285 -14.62 9.58 35.16
N SER A 286 -14.45 10.36 36.24
CA SER A 286 -14.17 11.79 36.20
C SER A 286 -12.77 12.17 35.68
N LEU A 287 -11.82 11.22 35.67
CA LEU A 287 -10.43 11.42 35.25
C LEU A 287 -10.11 10.84 33.86
N SER A 288 -11.07 10.16 33.21
CA SER A 288 -10.90 9.56 31.87
C SER A 288 -11.11 10.62 30.79
N GLU A 289 -10.20 11.59 30.73
CA GLU A 289 -10.11 12.47 29.58
C GLU A 289 -9.60 11.64 28.38
N LYS A 290 -10.17 11.85 27.19
CA LYS A 290 -9.78 11.14 25.95
C LYS A 290 -8.39 11.58 25.43
N SER A 291 -7.47 11.93 26.33
CA SER A 291 -6.11 12.27 25.98
C SER A 291 -5.29 11.00 25.70
N PRO A 292 -4.39 11.04 24.69
CA PRO A 292 -3.55 9.89 24.36
C PRO A 292 -2.44 9.61 25.41
N PHE A 293 -2.05 10.59 26.22
CA PHE A 293 -0.99 10.45 27.24
C PHE A 293 -1.49 10.18 28.66
N PHE A 294 -2.74 9.75 28.82
CA PHE A 294 -3.23 9.32 30.13
C PHE A 294 -2.35 8.17 30.67
N PRO A 295 -1.72 8.31 31.87
CA PRO A 295 -0.69 7.37 32.33
C PRO A 295 -1.10 5.88 32.38
N PRO A 296 -2.32 5.52 32.83
CA PRO A 296 -2.80 4.14 32.75
C PRO A 296 -2.96 3.64 31.31
N ARG A 297 -3.41 4.49 30.37
CA ARG A 297 -3.61 4.13 28.96
C ARG A 297 -2.28 3.90 28.24
N ILE A 298 -1.32 4.81 28.39
CA ILE A 298 0.00 4.67 27.75
C ILE A 298 0.80 3.49 28.32
N LEU A 299 0.65 3.22 29.62
CA LEU A 299 1.28 2.06 30.26
C LEU A 299 0.59 0.74 29.88
N GLY A 300 -0.70 0.77 29.51
CA GLY A 300 -1.47 -0.43 29.16
C GLY A 300 -2.16 -1.10 30.35
N ILE A 301 -2.59 -0.28 31.31
CA ILE A 301 -3.16 -0.67 32.60
C ILE A 301 -4.63 -0.20 32.73
N GLU A 302 -5.18 0.37 31.66
CA GLU A 302 -6.60 0.78 31.60
C GLU A 302 -7.54 -0.43 31.79
N ARG A 303 -8.68 -0.18 32.44
CA ARG A 303 -9.70 -1.20 32.67
C ARG A 303 -10.44 -1.50 31.37
N ASP A 304 -10.25 -2.72 30.87
CA ASP A 304 -10.91 -3.20 29.65
C ASP A 304 -11.47 -4.61 29.88
N PRO A 305 -12.71 -4.92 29.45
CA PRO A 305 -13.29 -6.24 29.62
C PRO A 305 -12.55 -7.33 28.81
N HIS A 306 -11.80 -6.94 27.77
CA HIS A 306 -11.08 -7.84 26.86
C HIS A 306 -9.55 -7.69 26.95
N TYR A 307 -9.02 -7.20 28.07
CA TYR A 307 -7.62 -6.78 28.23
C TYR A 307 -6.54 -7.87 28.00
N ALA A 308 -6.88 -9.16 28.09
CA ALA A 308 -5.91 -10.27 28.04
C ALA A 308 -6.04 -11.15 26.79
N VAL A 309 -6.98 -10.88 25.87
CA VAL A 309 -7.27 -11.78 24.74
C VAL A 309 -6.03 -11.97 23.85
N TYR A 310 -5.38 -10.88 23.45
CA TYR A 310 -4.20 -10.95 22.60
C TYR A 310 -2.98 -11.52 23.35
N ASP A 311 -2.82 -11.24 24.64
CA ASP A 311 -1.75 -11.81 25.46
C ASP A 311 -1.89 -13.34 25.59
N LEU A 312 -3.11 -13.85 25.80
CA LEU A 312 -3.39 -15.30 25.93
C LEU A 312 -3.18 -16.03 24.60
N VAL A 313 -3.60 -15.43 23.48
CA VAL A 313 -3.37 -15.99 22.14
C VAL A 313 -1.87 -16.00 21.82
N LEU A 314 -1.14 -14.93 22.15
CA LEU A 314 0.32 -14.86 21.99
C LEU A 314 1.01 -15.94 22.82
N LEU A 315 0.64 -16.09 24.10
CA LEU A 315 1.18 -17.11 24.99
C LEU A 315 0.93 -18.52 24.44
N LEU A 316 -0.29 -18.82 23.99
CA LEU A 316 -0.64 -20.11 23.37
C LEU A 316 0.29 -20.44 22.18
N ILE A 317 0.53 -19.47 21.30
CA ILE A 317 1.32 -19.66 20.09
C ILE A 317 2.82 -19.82 20.41
N ILE A 318 3.35 -19.05 21.38
CA ILE A 318 4.74 -19.21 21.82
C ILE A 318 4.94 -20.58 22.50
N PHE A 319 3.98 -21.05 23.30
CA PHE A 319 4.03 -22.39 23.88
C PHE A 319 3.93 -23.49 22.83
N LEU A 320 3.11 -23.29 21.79
CA LEU A 320 3.05 -24.18 20.64
C LEU A 320 4.41 -24.26 19.93
N HIS A 321 5.06 -23.11 19.67
CA HIS A 321 6.40 -23.09 19.09
C HIS A 321 7.43 -23.79 19.99
N ARG A 322 7.38 -23.58 21.31
CA ARG A 322 8.23 -24.30 22.28
C ARG A 322 8.00 -25.82 22.21
N PHE A 323 6.75 -26.27 22.11
CA PHE A 323 6.42 -27.67 21.94
C PHE A 323 7.04 -28.22 20.65
N MET A 324 6.91 -27.48 19.54
CA MET A 324 7.52 -27.84 18.26
C MET A 324 9.04 -27.99 18.35
N LEU A 325 9.74 -27.00 18.93
CA LEU A 325 11.18 -27.07 19.13
C LEU A 325 11.63 -28.25 20.00
N LYS A 326 10.86 -28.58 21.05
CA LYS A 326 11.13 -29.78 21.87
C LYS A 326 10.92 -31.08 21.09
N SER A 327 9.84 -31.16 20.31
CA SER A 327 9.51 -32.36 19.51
C SER A 327 10.57 -32.69 18.45
N MET A 328 11.22 -31.67 17.90
CA MET A 328 12.30 -31.80 16.92
C MET A 328 13.69 -31.95 17.57
N GLY A 329 13.80 -31.97 18.91
CA GLY A 329 15.08 -32.07 19.61
C GLY A 329 15.95 -30.80 19.56
N LEU A 330 15.37 -29.69 19.12
CA LEU A 330 16.01 -28.40 18.85
C LEU A 330 16.05 -27.46 20.08
N TRP A 331 15.53 -27.90 21.23
CA TRP A 331 15.48 -27.14 22.49
C TRP A 331 16.67 -27.50 23.42
N LYS A 332 17.91 -27.26 22.96
CA LYS A 332 19.14 -27.50 23.73
C LYS A 332 19.86 -26.17 24.04
N SER A 333 20.61 -26.10 25.13
CA SER A 333 21.48 -24.95 25.45
C SER A 333 22.74 -25.03 24.60
N THR A 334 23.03 -23.99 23.82
CA THR A 334 24.21 -23.92 22.93
C THR A 334 25.54 -23.81 23.67
N ASN A 335 25.53 -23.60 24.99
CA ASN A 335 26.70 -23.28 25.80
C ASN A 335 27.16 -24.43 26.71
N GLU A 336 26.91 -25.67 26.32
CA GLU A 336 27.72 -26.79 26.79
C GLU A 336 28.76 -27.06 25.71
N ASP A 337 29.67 -26.10 25.49
CA ASP A 337 31.05 -26.52 25.29
C ASP A 337 31.38 -27.18 26.62
N GLU A 338 31.26 -28.51 26.63
CA GLU A 338 31.88 -29.31 27.64
C GLU A 338 33.30 -28.75 27.81
N ILE A 339 33.60 -28.24 29.00
CA ILE A 339 34.92 -28.46 29.55
C ILE A 339 34.98 -29.98 29.76
N GLN A 340 35.09 -30.73 28.65
CA GLN A 340 35.72 -32.02 28.64
C GLN A 340 37.17 -31.66 28.94
N LEU A 341 37.51 -31.65 30.23
CA LEU A 341 38.85 -32.05 30.61
C LEU A 341 38.97 -33.49 30.13
N GLU A 342 39.33 -33.68 28.86
CA GLU A 342 39.97 -34.94 28.49
C GLU A 342 41.22 -35.03 29.35
N GLU A 343 41.27 -36.04 30.22
CA GLU A 343 42.52 -36.50 30.80
C GLU A 343 43.41 -36.94 29.65
N GLY A 344 44.30 -36.04 29.20
CA GLY A 344 45.21 -36.35 28.10
C GLY A 344 45.78 -35.11 27.45
N GLU A 345 46.96 -34.73 27.94
CA GLU A 345 48.03 -34.00 27.23
C GLU A 345 47.67 -32.81 26.32
N HIS A 346 48.00 -31.60 26.75
CA HIS A 346 48.37 -30.52 25.82
C HIS A 346 49.67 -29.83 26.25
N TYR A 347 50.68 -29.97 25.40
CA TYR A 347 51.92 -29.18 25.40
C TYR A 347 51.61 -27.72 25.01
N PHE A 348 52.17 -26.77 25.74
CA PHE A 348 52.19 -25.36 25.35
C PHE A 348 53.23 -25.13 24.24
N MET A 349 52.77 -24.80 23.03
CA MET A 349 53.63 -24.22 21.99
C MET A 349 53.72 -22.71 22.21
N MET A 350 54.95 -22.23 22.33
CA MET A 350 55.31 -20.82 22.50
C MET A 350 55.57 -20.24 21.11
N GLU A 351 54.78 -19.25 20.68
CA GLU A 351 54.95 -18.58 19.40
C GLU A 351 55.76 -17.29 19.61
N GLU A 352 57.01 -17.28 19.14
CA GLU A 352 57.85 -16.09 19.01
C GLU A 352 57.43 -15.30 17.75
N GLY A 353 57.20 -14.00 17.92
CA GLY A 353 56.86 -13.08 16.83
C GLY A 353 57.46 -11.70 17.08
N LEU A 354 58.57 -11.46 16.38
CA LEU A 354 59.37 -10.25 16.25
C LEU A 354 58.55 -9.07 15.67
N GLU A 355 58.67 -7.86 16.25
CA GLU A 355 59.01 -6.64 15.48
C GLU A 355 59.27 -5.42 16.37
N SER A 356 60.08 -4.54 15.81
CA SER A 356 61.06 -3.68 16.44
C SER A 356 60.67 -2.19 16.52
N ASN A 357 61.22 -1.53 17.54
CA ASN A 357 61.69 -0.13 17.59
C ASN A 357 60.70 1.01 17.29
N THR A 358 60.53 1.89 18.29
CA THR A 358 60.94 3.31 18.18
C THR A 358 60.88 4.00 19.55
N LEU A 359 62.06 4.42 20.04
CA LEU A 359 62.22 5.48 21.03
C LEU A 359 62.01 6.85 20.35
N PRO A 360 61.76 7.92 21.12
CA PRO A 360 62.87 8.86 21.30
C PRO A 360 63.23 9.11 22.76
N SER A 361 64.54 9.19 22.95
CA SER A 361 65.28 9.64 24.13
C SER A 361 65.04 11.11 24.45
N ALA A 362 65.06 11.48 25.75
CA ALA A 362 65.79 12.67 26.21
C ALA A 362 66.05 12.65 27.73
N HIS A 363 67.32 12.89 28.07
CA HIS A 363 67.88 13.42 29.32
C HIS A 363 68.19 12.48 30.50
N THR A 364 69.40 11.94 30.41
CA THR A 364 70.50 11.93 31.41
C THR A 364 70.37 12.85 32.62
N GLU A 365 70.69 12.31 33.81
CA GLU A 365 71.73 12.84 34.71
C GLU A 365 72.21 11.78 35.73
N ASN A 366 73.49 11.39 35.58
CA ASN A 366 74.55 11.11 36.58
C ASN A 366 74.35 10.06 37.71
N MET A 367 75.13 8.96 37.68
CA MET A 367 76.38 8.69 38.46
C MET A 367 76.10 8.44 39.95
N ASP A 368 76.49 7.32 40.57
CA ASP A 368 77.86 6.76 40.61
C ASP A 368 77.89 5.34 41.24
N THR A 369 78.85 4.51 40.77
CA THR A 369 79.71 3.48 41.47
C THR A 369 79.06 2.42 42.40
N THR A 370 79.46 1.13 42.48
CA THR A 370 80.72 0.39 42.23
C THR A 370 80.47 -1.10 42.54
N GLU A 371 81.17 -2.02 41.84
CA GLU A 371 81.80 -3.28 42.33
C GLU A 371 80.93 -4.35 43.06
N GLU A 372 81.16 -5.66 43.09
CA GLU A 372 82.11 -6.65 42.57
C GLU A 372 81.49 -8.03 42.93
N GLY A 373 81.99 -9.13 42.33
CA GLY A 373 82.24 -10.35 43.12
C GLY A 373 81.22 -11.50 43.14
N ASN A 374 81.38 -12.38 42.15
CA ASN A 374 81.24 -13.85 42.12
C ASN A 374 80.88 -14.72 43.36
N ASN A 375 80.17 -15.81 43.01
CA ASN A 375 80.25 -17.22 43.48
C ASN A 375 79.26 -17.79 44.51
N LEU A 376 78.29 -18.55 43.96
CA LEU A 376 77.92 -19.96 44.25
C LEU A 376 78.29 -20.57 45.63
N ARG A 377 77.27 -20.94 46.44
CA ARG A 377 76.86 -22.34 46.75
C ARG A 377 75.66 -22.44 47.71
N HIS A 378 74.64 -23.20 47.28
CA HIS A 378 73.59 -23.93 48.02
C HIS A 378 73.17 -23.53 49.45
N ARG A 379 71.88 -23.19 49.61
CA ARG A 379 71.03 -23.83 50.64
C ARG A 379 69.53 -23.76 50.27
N PHE A 380 68.91 -24.93 50.24
CA PHE A 380 67.46 -25.14 50.16
C PHE A 380 66.77 -24.43 51.31
N GLY A 381 65.83 -23.53 50.99
CA GLY A 381 64.89 -22.92 51.91
C GLY A 381 63.55 -22.81 51.21
N SER A 382 62.55 -23.47 51.81
CA SER A 382 61.14 -23.50 51.41
C SER A 382 60.66 -22.17 50.82
N GLN A 383 60.46 -22.12 49.51
CA GLN A 383 59.74 -21.03 48.84
C GLN A 383 58.37 -21.53 48.43
N ARG A 384 57.39 -21.07 49.20
CA ARG A 384 55.96 -21.06 48.89
C ARG A 384 55.76 -20.38 47.53
N SER A 385 55.65 -21.18 46.47
CA SER A 385 55.46 -20.69 45.10
C SER A 385 54.12 -19.94 45.00
N ARG A 386 54.20 -18.63 44.75
CA ARG A 386 53.06 -17.76 44.47
C ARG A 386 52.93 -17.66 42.96
N ILE A 387 51.91 -18.30 42.39
CA ILE A 387 51.62 -18.20 40.95
C ILE A 387 50.54 -17.14 40.75
N ALA A 388 50.87 -16.09 40.01
CA ALA A 388 49.94 -15.04 39.61
C ALA A 388 49.29 -15.42 38.27
N THR A 389 47.96 -15.44 38.23
CA THR A 389 47.20 -15.61 36.98
C THR A 389 47.06 -14.28 36.24
N ARG A 390 46.77 -14.32 34.92
CA ARG A 390 46.61 -13.14 34.02
C ARG A 390 45.57 -12.11 34.50
N ALA A 391 44.73 -12.46 35.48
CA ALA A 391 43.73 -11.59 36.12
C ALA A 391 44.11 -11.12 37.54
N GLY A 392 45.36 -11.30 37.98
CA GLY A 392 45.88 -10.73 39.22
C GLY A 392 45.36 -11.34 40.54
N ARG A 393 44.85 -12.58 40.53
CA ARG A 393 44.40 -13.25 41.77
C ARG A 393 45.51 -14.10 42.40
N GLN A 394 45.64 -14.03 43.73
CA GLN A 394 46.56 -14.84 44.54
C GLN A 394 45.84 -16.09 45.09
N LEU A 395 46.44 -17.26 44.91
CA LEU A 395 45.99 -18.53 45.50
C LEU A 395 46.81 -18.83 46.77
N LEU A 396 46.13 -19.21 47.86
CA LEU A 396 46.73 -19.65 49.12
C LEU A 396 46.51 -21.15 49.28
N MET A 397 47.60 -21.91 49.27
CA MET A 397 47.60 -23.34 49.59
C MET A 397 47.55 -23.49 51.12
N VAL A 398 46.56 -24.22 51.63
CA VAL A 398 46.43 -24.60 53.05
C VAL A 398 46.48 -26.12 53.11
N GLU A 399 47.43 -26.64 53.87
CA GLU A 399 47.64 -28.08 54.09
C GLU A 399 47.23 -28.39 55.54
N GLN A 400 46.40 -29.41 55.75
CA GLN A 400 46.04 -29.92 57.08
C GLN A 400 46.97 -31.09 57.45
N PRO A 401 47.44 -31.22 58.70
CA PRO A 401 48.29 -32.33 59.11
C PRO A 401 47.46 -33.58 59.44
N ALA A 402 47.99 -34.75 59.07
CA ALA A 402 47.43 -36.06 59.38
C ALA A 402 47.94 -36.57 60.75
N GLU A 403 47.07 -37.18 61.55
CA GLU A 403 47.42 -37.95 62.76
C GLU A 403 47.51 -39.46 62.43
N GLU A 404 48.48 -40.14 63.06
CA GLU A 404 48.86 -41.56 62.89
C GLU A 404 47.93 -42.55 63.62
N GLY A 405 47.80 -43.79 63.10
CA GLY A 405 47.31 -44.94 63.89
C GLY A 405 46.90 -46.22 63.12
N ASP A 406 47.84 -47.17 63.02
CA ASP A 406 47.79 -48.66 63.04
C ASP A 406 47.08 -49.58 62.00
N GLU A 407 47.76 -50.72 61.80
CA GLU A 407 47.69 -51.78 60.76
C GLU A 407 46.57 -52.84 60.92
N GLN A 408 46.06 -53.39 59.79
CA GLN A 408 46.03 -54.84 59.45
C GLN A 408 45.44 -55.13 58.03
N SER A 409 46.03 -56.13 57.35
CA SER A 409 46.09 -56.56 55.92
C SER A 409 44.85 -57.29 55.28
N PRO A 410 44.89 -57.90 54.05
CA PRO A 410 45.05 -57.40 52.63
C PRO A 410 43.95 -58.04 51.67
N PRO A 411 44.10 -58.20 50.33
CA PRO A 411 44.47 -57.30 49.21
C PRO A 411 43.37 -57.21 48.09
N ALA A 412 43.36 -56.15 47.29
CA ALA A 412 42.90 -56.19 45.89
C ALA A 412 43.52 -55.04 45.09
N GLU A 413 44.13 -55.39 43.96
CA GLU A 413 44.87 -54.53 43.04
C GLU A 413 44.04 -53.34 42.55
N VAL A 414 44.56 -52.13 42.75
CA VAL A 414 44.11 -50.91 42.07
C VAL A 414 45.34 -50.29 41.42
N SER A 415 45.34 -50.27 40.09
CA SER A 415 46.33 -49.60 39.27
C SER A 415 46.19 -48.08 39.41
N GLU A 416 47.34 -47.42 39.41
CA GLU A 416 47.60 -46.01 39.65
C GLU A 416 46.75 -45.03 38.82
N SER A 417 46.23 -43.98 39.47
CA SER A 417 46.38 -42.58 39.04
C SER A 417 45.98 -41.63 40.18
N GLY A 418 46.97 -40.94 40.73
CA GLY A 418 46.78 -39.97 41.80
C GLY A 418 46.25 -38.64 41.27
N GLY A 419 44.96 -38.39 41.44
CA GLY A 419 44.34 -37.08 41.25
C GLY A 419 44.19 -36.33 42.59
N GLN A 420 44.99 -35.29 42.83
CA GLN A 420 44.87 -34.43 43.99
C GLN A 420 43.59 -33.57 43.88
N LEU A 421 42.62 -33.83 44.77
CA LEU A 421 41.36 -33.08 44.87
C LEU A 421 41.62 -31.65 45.38
N VAL A 422 41.55 -30.66 44.50
CA VAL A 422 41.56 -29.23 44.86
C VAL A 422 40.13 -28.79 45.18
N VAL A 423 39.80 -28.67 46.46
CA VAL A 423 38.50 -28.13 46.91
C VAL A 423 38.55 -26.60 46.89
N VAL A 424 37.81 -25.98 45.96
CA VAL A 424 37.62 -24.52 45.92
C VAL A 424 36.45 -24.13 46.82
N LYS A 425 36.73 -23.46 47.95
CA LYS A 425 35.69 -22.94 48.84
C LYS A 425 35.24 -21.56 48.34
N ALA A 426 34.06 -21.46 47.76
CA ALA A 426 33.46 -20.18 47.38
C ALA A 426 32.88 -19.49 48.63
N GLN A 427 33.39 -18.30 48.96
CA GLN A 427 32.88 -17.48 50.06
C GLN A 427 31.93 -16.41 49.51
N ALA A 428 30.66 -16.43 49.94
CA ALA A 428 29.69 -15.39 49.61
C ALA A 428 30.02 -14.09 50.38
N GLN A 429 30.31 -13.02 49.66
CA GLN A 429 30.60 -11.69 50.23
C GLN A 429 29.43 -10.72 49.97
N SER A 430 29.25 -9.72 50.83
CA SER A 430 28.12 -8.80 50.80
C SER A 430 28.20 -7.80 49.62
N LEU A 431 27.06 -7.65 48.93
CA LEU A 431 26.92 -6.96 47.64
C LEU A 431 27.21 -5.45 47.66
N CYS A 432 27.10 -4.78 48.80
CA CYS A 432 27.11 -3.31 48.88
C CYS A 432 28.51 -2.65 48.77
N GLN A 433 29.59 -3.30 49.21
CA GLN A 433 30.92 -2.64 49.28
C GLN A 433 31.73 -2.69 47.97
N HIS A 434 31.33 -3.54 47.02
CA HIS A 434 32.04 -3.72 45.75
C HIS A 434 31.15 -3.54 44.52
N PHE A 435 29.98 -2.90 44.65
CA PHE A 435 29.06 -2.64 43.55
C PHE A 435 29.74 -2.07 42.28
N PRO A 436 30.66 -1.08 42.33
CA PRO A 436 31.31 -0.59 41.10
C PRO A 436 32.28 -1.61 40.47
N LYS A 437 33.00 -2.41 41.27
CA LYS A 437 33.87 -3.48 40.74
C LYS A 437 33.05 -4.64 40.19
N ALA A 438 32.00 -5.05 40.89
CA ALA A 438 31.05 -6.07 40.47
C ALA A 438 30.29 -5.64 39.21
N PHE A 439 29.86 -4.38 39.13
CA PHE A 439 29.25 -3.78 37.94
C PHE A 439 30.25 -3.75 36.77
N SER A 440 31.50 -3.32 36.99
CA SER A 440 32.50 -3.34 35.90
C SER A 440 32.78 -4.76 35.38
N MET A 441 32.88 -5.74 36.28
CA MET A 441 33.10 -7.15 35.93
C MET A 441 31.87 -7.78 35.27
N MET A 442 30.67 -7.34 35.66
CA MET A 442 29.41 -7.71 35.04
C MET A 442 29.31 -7.11 33.62
N THR A 443 29.60 -5.82 33.46
CA THR A 443 29.62 -5.15 32.14
C THR A 443 30.67 -5.74 31.21
N SER A 444 31.85 -6.14 31.72
CA SER A 444 32.87 -6.78 30.89
C SER A 444 32.43 -8.18 30.46
N LYS A 445 31.84 -8.99 31.36
CA LYS A 445 31.37 -10.34 31.06
C LYS A 445 30.21 -10.35 30.05
N TYR A 446 29.17 -9.53 30.27
CA TYR A 446 28.05 -9.43 29.34
C TYR A 446 28.44 -8.69 28.05
N GLY A 447 29.30 -7.67 28.15
CA GLY A 447 29.84 -6.96 26.99
C GLY A 447 30.66 -7.86 26.08
N GLU A 448 31.42 -8.81 26.63
CA GLU A 448 32.16 -9.80 25.86
C GLU A 448 31.22 -10.75 25.09
N SER A 449 30.13 -11.21 25.72
CA SER A 449 29.10 -12.02 25.04
C SER A 449 28.42 -11.26 23.90
N VAL A 450 28.11 -9.97 24.10
CA VAL A 450 27.54 -9.10 23.05
C VAL A 450 28.56 -8.86 21.92
N LYS A 451 29.83 -8.68 22.26
CA LYS A 451 30.91 -8.52 21.27
C LYS A 451 31.07 -9.78 20.42
N ILE A 452 31.02 -10.97 21.04
CA ILE A 452 31.05 -12.25 20.33
C ILE A 452 29.85 -12.37 19.39
N PHE A 453 28.64 -12.02 19.87
CA PHE A 453 27.43 -12.02 19.04
C PHE A 453 27.56 -11.15 17.78
N PHE A 454 28.01 -9.90 17.92
CA PHE A 454 28.21 -9.03 16.75
C PHE A 454 29.34 -9.50 15.85
N LYS A 455 30.43 -10.05 16.41
CA LYS A 455 31.52 -10.64 15.63
C LYS A 455 31.04 -11.82 14.80
N ASP A 456 30.22 -12.70 15.37
CA ASP A 456 29.60 -13.81 14.64
C ASP A 456 28.62 -13.30 13.58
N LEU A 457 27.78 -12.31 13.90
CA LEU A 457 26.84 -11.69 12.96
C LEU A 457 27.53 -11.02 11.76
N LEU A 458 28.72 -10.45 11.94
CA LEU A 458 29.48 -9.80 10.87
C LEU A 458 30.36 -10.80 10.10
N SER A 459 30.55 -12.02 10.58
CA SER A 459 31.42 -13.01 9.94
C SER A 459 30.81 -13.56 8.64
N PRO A 460 31.56 -13.56 7.51
CA PRO A 460 31.03 -14.02 6.21
C PRO A 460 31.02 -15.55 6.06
N SER A 461 31.84 -16.29 6.84
CA SER A 461 32.08 -17.73 6.64
C SER A 461 30.89 -18.63 6.98
N LYS A 462 29.85 -18.11 7.64
CA LYS A 462 28.70 -18.90 8.16
C LYS A 462 27.37 -18.54 7.48
N LYS A 463 27.38 -17.77 6.38
CA LYS A 463 26.17 -17.15 5.81
C LYS A 463 25.79 -17.69 4.43
N VAL A 464 24.51 -17.94 4.25
CA VAL A 464 23.89 -18.23 2.96
C VAL A 464 23.33 -16.93 2.38
N LYS A 465 23.88 -16.49 1.25
CA LYS A 465 23.56 -15.19 0.63
C LYS A 465 22.18 -15.23 -0.01
N ALA A 466 21.36 -14.21 0.23
CA ALA A 466 20.02 -14.07 -0.35
C ALA A 466 19.77 -12.63 -0.81
N ASP A 467 18.97 -12.43 -1.87
CA ASP A 467 18.51 -11.11 -2.30
C ASP A 467 17.01 -10.94 -2.00
N VAL A 468 16.69 -10.11 -1.01
CA VAL A 468 15.32 -9.84 -0.57
C VAL A 468 14.95 -8.36 -0.77
N TYR A 469 15.83 -7.57 -1.41
CA TYR A 469 15.65 -6.12 -1.52
C TYR A 469 14.40 -5.73 -2.30
N ALA A 470 14.03 -6.47 -3.35
CA ALA A 470 12.81 -6.19 -4.11
C ALA A 470 11.56 -6.23 -3.22
N TYR A 471 11.46 -7.21 -2.32
CA TYR A 471 10.35 -7.30 -1.37
C TYR A 471 10.38 -6.19 -0.34
N MET A 472 11.56 -5.81 0.15
CA MET A 472 11.74 -4.68 1.07
C MET A 472 11.29 -3.37 0.43
N PHE A 473 11.70 -3.11 -0.81
CA PHE A 473 11.27 -1.93 -1.57
C PHE A 473 9.75 -1.91 -1.79
N MET A 474 9.12 -3.05 -2.10
CA MET A 474 7.67 -3.13 -2.25
C MET A 474 6.92 -2.81 -0.95
N CYS A 475 7.43 -3.24 0.21
CA CYS A 475 6.88 -2.84 1.51
C CYS A 475 6.97 -1.32 1.72
N ASP A 476 8.12 -0.72 1.41
CA ASP A 476 8.30 0.73 1.58
C ASP A 476 7.52 1.56 0.55
N PHE A 477 7.35 1.05 -0.67
CA PHE A 477 6.49 1.65 -1.70
C PHE A 477 5.02 1.60 -1.27
N PHE A 478 4.55 0.48 -0.72
CA PHE A 478 3.21 0.39 -0.16
C PHE A 478 3.02 1.35 1.04
N ASN A 479 4.01 1.43 1.93
CA ASN A 479 4.00 2.40 3.04
C ASN A 479 3.94 3.85 2.55
N PHE A 480 4.65 4.17 1.47
CA PHE A 480 4.59 5.48 0.83
C PHE A 480 3.19 5.79 0.30
N LEU A 481 2.52 4.82 -0.34
CA LEU A 481 1.12 4.96 -0.78
C LEU A 481 0.15 5.12 0.40
N VAL A 482 0.33 4.36 1.49
CA VAL A 482 -0.50 4.47 2.71
C VAL A 482 -0.40 5.88 3.31
N ILE A 483 0.80 6.49 3.32
CA ILE A 483 0.95 7.88 3.76
C ILE A 483 0.17 8.82 2.85
N ILE A 484 0.34 8.73 1.52
CA ILE A 484 -0.32 9.61 0.54
C ILE A 484 -1.84 9.55 0.64
N PHE A 485 -2.42 8.34 0.59
CA PHE A 485 -3.88 8.18 0.64
C PHE A 485 -4.44 8.43 2.04
N GLY A 486 -3.63 8.22 3.08
CA GLY A 486 -4.00 8.39 4.48
C GLY A 486 -3.63 9.74 5.08
N PHE A 487 -3.41 10.78 4.27
CA PHE A 487 -2.96 12.10 4.73
C PHE A 487 -3.85 12.71 5.84
N ALA A 488 -5.18 12.49 5.79
CA ALA A 488 -6.14 12.97 6.79
C ALA A 488 -5.83 12.41 8.19
N ALA A 489 -5.32 11.18 8.24
CA ALA A 489 -4.96 10.57 9.49
C ALA A 489 -3.76 11.29 10.14
N PHE A 490 -2.79 11.78 9.38
CA PHE A 490 -1.57 12.34 9.98
C PHE A 490 -1.71 13.82 10.41
N GLY A 491 -2.92 14.39 10.35
CA GLY A 491 -3.23 15.75 10.80
C GLY A 491 -3.91 15.81 12.19
N PRO A 492 -3.93 17.00 12.83
CA PRO A 492 -4.69 17.22 14.06
C PRO A 492 -6.20 17.18 13.80
N GLN A 493 -6.96 16.69 14.78
CA GLN A 493 -8.41 16.53 14.70
C GLN A 493 -9.10 17.89 14.61
N ARG A 494 -9.68 18.20 13.44
CA ARG A 494 -10.60 19.33 13.27
C ARG A 494 -12.00 18.76 13.11
N GLU A 495 -12.99 19.39 13.75
CA GLU A 495 -14.39 18.92 13.82
C GLU A 495 -15.12 18.85 12.46
N ASP A 496 -14.50 19.32 11.37
CA ASP A 496 -15.07 19.37 10.02
C ASP A 496 -14.15 18.62 9.03
N ASP A 497 -14.01 17.30 9.22
CA ASP A 497 -13.03 16.45 8.52
C ASP A 497 -13.50 16.10 7.10
N GLY A 498 -13.58 17.12 6.24
CA GLY A 498 -13.92 17.04 4.83
C GLY A 498 -12.80 16.46 3.94
N GLY A 499 -12.17 15.36 4.36
CA GLY A 499 -11.19 14.60 3.56
C GLY A 499 -10.10 15.46 2.90
N VAL A 500 -9.53 15.00 1.78
CA VAL A 500 -8.46 15.73 1.04
C VAL A 500 -8.95 17.09 0.55
N LEU A 501 -10.25 17.18 0.30
CA LEU A 501 -10.87 18.30 -0.38
C LEU A 501 -10.90 19.55 0.48
N SER A 502 -11.20 19.44 1.78
CA SER A 502 -11.19 20.59 2.70
C SER A 502 -9.80 21.19 2.87
N TYR A 503 -8.75 20.37 2.91
CA TYR A 503 -7.37 20.84 3.00
C TYR A 503 -6.87 21.49 1.69
N LEU A 504 -7.32 20.98 0.54
CA LEU A 504 -7.09 21.62 -0.77
C LEU A 504 -7.83 22.96 -0.89
N GLU A 505 -9.05 23.05 -0.38
CA GLU A 505 -9.81 24.29 -0.30
C GLU A 505 -9.12 25.33 0.60
N GLU A 506 -8.62 24.91 1.76
CA GLU A 506 -7.87 25.78 2.68
C GLU A 506 -6.44 26.09 2.22
N ASN A 507 -5.93 25.42 1.17
CA ASN A 507 -4.52 25.48 0.72
C ASN A 507 -3.50 25.25 1.86
N LYS A 508 -3.84 24.39 2.83
CA LYS A 508 -2.97 24.08 3.98
C LYS A 508 -2.63 22.60 4.00
N VAL A 509 -1.35 22.28 3.78
CA VAL A 509 -0.84 20.91 3.94
C VAL A 509 -0.41 20.70 5.39
N PRO A 510 -0.88 19.64 6.08
CA PRO A 510 -0.40 19.33 7.42
C PRO A 510 1.12 19.10 7.41
N ILE A 511 1.85 19.89 8.19
CA ILE A 511 3.32 19.80 8.31
C ILE A 511 3.79 18.39 8.72
N PRO A 512 3.14 17.69 9.68
CA PRO A 512 3.57 16.35 10.09
C PRO A 512 3.53 15.33 8.95
N PHE A 513 2.49 15.39 8.11
CA PHE A 513 2.36 14.57 6.91
C PHE A 513 3.52 14.82 5.94
N LEU A 514 3.86 16.09 5.66
CA LEU A 514 4.97 16.43 4.77
C LEU A 514 6.31 15.91 5.29
N ILE A 515 6.58 16.07 6.60
CA ILE A 515 7.79 15.56 7.24
C ILE A 515 7.86 14.02 7.11
N MET A 516 6.75 13.32 7.35
CA MET A 516 6.69 11.86 7.21
C MET A 516 6.95 11.40 5.77
N LEU A 517 6.41 12.10 4.78
CA LEU A 517 6.61 11.77 3.37
C LEU A 517 8.09 11.96 2.96
N ILE A 518 8.69 13.10 3.31
CA ILE A 518 10.10 13.39 3.03
C ILE A 518 11.01 12.39 3.74
N LEU A 519 10.74 12.09 5.01
CA LEU A 519 11.52 11.14 5.79
C LEU A 519 11.41 9.71 5.20
N GLN A 520 10.20 9.26 4.85
CA GLN A 520 10.01 7.93 4.23
C GLN A 520 10.75 7.84 2.89
N PHE A 521 10.70 8.89 2.05
CA PHE A 521 11.48 8.94 0.82
C PHE A 521 12.99 8.88 1.09
N ALA A 522 13.50 9.66 2.04
CA ALA A 522 14.91 9.64 2.41
C ALA A 522 15.37 8.27 2.94
N LEU A 523 14.54 7.59 3.73
CA LEU A 523 14.84 6.23 4.23
C LEU A 523 14.95 5.20 3.09
N ILE A 524 14.09 5.29 2.08
CA ILE A 524 14.16 4.44 0.87
C ILE A 524 15.48 4.67 0.13
N VAL A 525 15.88 5.93 -0.04
CA VAL A 525 17.12 6.31 -0.72
C VAL A 525 18.36 5.81 0.05
N ILE A 526 18.40 6.01 1.37
CA ILE A 526 19.50 5.52 2.22
C ILE A 526 19.58 3.99 2.18
N ASP A 527 18.44 3.30 2.19
CA ASP A 527 18.43 1.84 2.10
C ASP A 527 18.99 1.35 0.75
N ARG A 528 18.57 1.97 -0.37
CA ARG A 528 19.13 1.66 -1.69
C ARG A 528 20.65 1.85 -1.73
N ALA A 529 21.15 2.93 -1.13
CA ALA A 529 22.58 3.21 -1.06
C ALA A 529 23.35 2.13 -0.29
N LEU A 530 22.83 1.71 0.88
CA LEU A 530 23.43 0.64 1.70
C LEU A 530 23.40 -0.72 0.99
N PHE A 531 22.32 -1.01 0.26
CA PHE A 531 22.16 -2.21 -0.54
C PHE A 531 23.20 -2.29 -1.66
N LEU A 532 23.35 -1.23 -2.47
CA LEU A 532 24.28 -1.20 -3.60
C LEU A 532 25.75 -1.29 -3.16
N ARG A 533 26.10 -0.62 -2.05
CA ARG A 533 27.45 -0.70 -1.44
C ARG A 533 27.72 -2.04 -0.72
N LYS A 534 26.74 -2.93 -0.59
CA LYS A 534 26.83 -4.22 0.11
C LYS A 534 27.33 -4.08 1.57
N TYR A 535 27.05 -2.95 2.23
CA TYR A 535 27.65 -2.61 3.52
C TYR A 535 26.82 -3.13 4.71
N ILE A 536 27.14 -4.33 5.19
CA ILE A 536 26.39 -5.04 6.24
C ILE A 536 26.39 -4.29 7.58
N LEU A 537 27.54 -3.74 8.01
CA LEU A 537 27.62 -3.01 9.28
C LEU A 537 26.76 -1.75 9.26
N GLY A 538 26.81 -0.97 8.17
CA GLY A 538 25.94 0.19 7.99
C GLY A 538 24.47 -0.18 7.97
N LYS A 539 24.11 -1.29 7.31
CA LYS A 539 22.74 -1.81 7.31
C LYS A 539 22.27 -2.22 8.71
N LEU A 540 23.13 -2.81 9.52
CA LEU A 540 22.82 -3.17 10.91
C LEU A 540 22.58 -1.93 11.79
N VAL A 541 23.44 -0.91 11.68
CA VAL A 541 23.24 0.36 12.41
C VAL A 541 21.95 1.04 11.95
N PHE A 542 21.71 1.07 10.64
CA PHE A 542 20.47 1.59 10.06
C PHE A 542 19.23 0.86 10.57
N GLN A 543 19.27 -0.48 10.64
CA GLN A 543 18.21 -1.30 11.23
C GLN A 543 17.93 -0.92 12.68
N PHE A 544 18.97 -0.78 13.51
CA PHE A 544 18.81 -0.41 14.92
C PHE A 544 18.16 0.97 15.07
N CYS A 545 18.69 1.98 14.36
CA CYS A 545 18.14 3.33 14.36
C CYS A 545 16.70 3.37 13.85
N LEU A 546 16.37 2.60 12.80
CA LEU A 546 15.04 2.57 12.21
C LEU A 546 14.03 1.88 13.13
N VAL A 547 14.40 0.75 13.76
CA VAL A 547 13.54 0.08 14.74
C VAL A 547 13.19 1.04 15.88
N VAL A 548 14.19 1.64 16.53
CA VAL A 548 13.97 2.58 17.65
C VAL A 548 13.20 3.81 17.19
N GLY A 549 13.60 4.41 16.06
CA GLY A 549 12.96 5.60 15.51
C GLY A 549 11.49 5.41 15.16
N VAL A 550 11.12 4.29 14.53
CA VAL A 550 9.73 3.99 14.16
C VAL A 550 8.83 3.83 15.40
N HIS A 551 9.29 3.10 16.42
CA HIS A 551 8.51 2.90 17.64
C HIS A 551 8.37 4.21 18.44
N ILE A 552 9.43 5.01 18.54
CA ILE A 552 9.35 6.33 19.19
C ILE A 552 8.39 7.25 18.43
N TRP A 553 8.50 7.28 17.10
CA TRP A 553 7.69 8.16 16.27
C TRP A 553 6.21 7.80 16.32
N LEU A 554 5.85 6.53 16.15
CA LEU A 554 4.44 6.12 16.09
C LEU A 554 3.73 6.12 17.43
N PHE A 555 4.40 5.73 18.52
CA PHE A 555 3.75 5.55 19.82
C PHE A 555 3.84 6.80 20.71
N PHE A 556 4.80 7.70 20.47
CA PHE A 556 4.95 8.92 21.27
C PHE A 556 4.76 10.20 20.44
N VAL A 557 5.45 10.35 19.31
CA VAL A 557 5.40 11.61 18.54
C VAL A 557 4.05 11.77 17.83
N LEU A 558 3.55 10.73 17.17
CA LEU A 558 2.31 10.78 16.40
C LEU A 558 1.08 11.11 17.29
N PRO A 559 0.83 10.42 18.42
CA PRO A 559 -0.25 10.81 19.33
C PRO A 559 -0.03 12.20 19.95
N GLY A 560 1.23 12.63 20.13
CA GLY A 560 1.60 13.99 20.55
C GLY A 560 1.21 15.08 19.58
N VAL A 561 1.29 14.81 18.28
CA VAL A 561 1.03 15.79 17.23
C VAL A 561 -0.41 15.76 16.74
N THR A 562 -1.05 14.58 16.77
CA THR A 562 -2.41 14.38 16.24
C THR A 562 -3.50 14.39 17.31
N GLU A 563 -3.12 14.40 18.60
CA GLU A 563 -4.00 14.38 19.77
C GLU A 563 -4.98 13.19 19.84
N ARG A 564 -4.79 12.19 18.98
CA ARG A 564 -5.61 10.97 18.90
C ARG A 564 -4.80 9.74 19.29
N SER A 565 -5.49 8.70 19.75
CA SER A 565 -4.83 7.44 20.05
C SER A 565 -4.48 6.66 18.76
N PHE A 566 -3.42 5.85 18.81
CA PHE A 566 -3.00 5.00 17.68
C PHE A 566 -4.10 3.99 17.25
N ARG A 567 -4.98 3.61 18.19
CA ARG A 567 -6.05 2.63 17.95
C ARG A 567 -7.21 3.19 17.13
N GLU A 568 -7.44 4.50 17.16
CA GLU A 568 -8.59 5.14 16.49
C GLU A 568 -8.46 5.17 14.96
N ALA A 569 -7.23 5.16 14.44
CA ALA A 569 -6.97 5.30 13.01
C ALA A 569 -6.37 4.04 12.40
N LEU A 570 -6.98 3.54 11.32
CA LEU A 570 -6.47 2.37 10.59
C LEU A 570 -5.18 2.67 9.83
N THR A 571 -4.97 3.90 9.36
CA THR A 571 -3.82 4.25 8.52
C THR A 571 -2.46 4.03 9.20
N PRO A 572 -2.20 4.55 10.42
CA PRO A 572 -0.94 4.27 11.12
C PRO A 572 -0.76 2.78 11.46
N GLN A 573 -1.85 2.04 11.70
CA GLN A 573 -1.82 0.60 11.97
C GLN A 573 -1.34 -0.17 10.74
N MET A 574 -1.91 0.12 9.56
CA MET A 574 -1.50 -0.48 8.29
C MET A 574 -0.05 -0.15 7.96
N TRP A 575 0.35 1.12 8.16
CA TRP A 575 1.72 1.56 7.93
C TRP A 575 2.71 0.82 8.86
N TYR A 576 2.40 0.72 10.15
CA TYR A 576 3.24 0.01 11.11
C TYR A 576 3.35 -1.48 10.77
N MET A 577 2.22 -2.13 10.43
CA MET A 577 2.21 -3.55 10.10
C MET A 577 3.09 -3.86 8.89
N VAL A 578 3.00 -3.06 7.84
CA VAL A 578 3.86 -3.22 6.65
C VAL A 578 5.31 -2.85 6.94
N LYS A 579 5.56 -1.85 7.79
CA LYS A 579 6.93 -1.53 8.24
C LYS A 579 7.54 -2.66 9.10
N CYS A 580 6.76 -3.39 9.88
CA CYS A 580 7.21 -4.59 10.61
C CYS A 580 7.65 -5.70 9.65
N PHE A 581 6.93 -5.93 8.56
CA PHE A 581 7.37 -6.86 7.51
C PHE A 581 8.66 -6.40 6.85
N TYR A 582 8.79 -5.10 6.53
CA TYR A 582 10.05 -4.54 6.03
C TYR A 582 11.21 -4.80 7.01
N LEU A 583 11.01 -4.54 8.31
CA LEU A 583 12.01 -4.75 9.34
C LEU A 583 12.41 -6.23 9.48
N LEU A 584 11.46 -7.14 9.32
CA LEU A 584 11.70 -8.58 9.33
C LEU A 584 12.56 -9.01 8.12
N LEU A 585 12.20 -8.56 6.92
CA LEU A 585 12.96 -8.83 5.69
C LEU A 585 14.36 -8.20 5.74
N SER A 586 14.48 -7.00 6.29
CA SER A 586 15.75 -6.31 6.50
C SER A 586 16.66 -7.08 7.47
N ALA A 587 16.13 -7.59 8.59
CA ALA A 587 16.88 -8.42 9.51
C ALA A 587 17.29 -9.75 8.87
N TYR A 588 16.40 -10.38 8.08
CA TYR A 588 16.70 -11.57 7.29
C TYR A 588 17.86 -11.31 6.30
N GLN A 589 17.83 -10.18 5.59
CA GLN A 589 18.90 -9.78 4.67
C GLN A 589 20.25 -9.59 5.38
N ILE A 590 20.28 -9.01 6.58
CA ILE A 590 21.51 -8.86 7.39
C ILE A 590 22.06 -10.24 7.81
N ARG A 591 21.15 -11.14 8.20
CA ARG A 591 21.46 -12.52 8.61
C ARG A 591 22.07 -13.33 7.47
N SER A 592 21.42 -13.34 6.31
CA SER A 592 21.84 -14.05 5.10
C SER A 592 23.03 -13.39 4.40
N GLY A 593 23.16 -12.06 4.49
CA GLY A 593 24.18 -11.29 3.77
C GLY A 593 23.84 -11.07 2.29
N TYR A 594 24.60 -10.20 1.64
CA TYR A 594 24.36 -9.79 0.25
C TYR A 594 24.97 -10.76 -0.77
N PRO A 595 24.27 -11.07 -1.89
CA PRO A 595 24.84 -11.83 -2.98
C PRO A 595 25.91 -11.03 -3.73
N THR A 596 26.75 -11.73 -4.48
CA THR A 596 27.79 -11.10 -5.30
C THR A 596 27.20 -10.38 -6.50
N ARG A 597 26.13 -10.91 -7.12
CA ARG A 597 25.42 -10.36 -8.27
C ARG A 597 24.12 -9.67 -7.84
N ILE A 598 24.04 -8.34 -8.00
CA ILE A 598 22.93 -7.47 -7.58
C ILE A 598 22.46 -6.47 -8.64
N LEU A 599 23.22 -6.24 -9.72
CA LEU A 599 23.05 -5.07 -10.61
C LEU A 599 21.95 -5.23 -11.67
N GLY A 600 21.09 -6.24 -11.56
CA GLY A 600 19.97 -6.46 -12.48
C GLY A 600 18.66 -5.81 -12.01
N ASN A 601 17.78 -5.46 -12.95
CA ASN A 601 16.38 -5.22 -12.59
C ASN A 601 15.71 -6.55 -12.25
N PHE A 602 15.05 -6.61 -11.08
CA PHE A 602 14.40 -7.84 -10.60
C PHE A 602 13.30 -8.33 -11.55
N VAL A 603 12.60 -7.41 -12.22
CA VAL A 603 11.55 -7.75 -13.20
C VAL A 603 12.16 -8.38 -14.46
N CYS A 604 13.42 -8.09 -14.76
CA CYS A 604 14.08 -8.48 -16.01
C CYS A 604 14.77 -9.84 -15.97
N LYS A 605 14.54 -10.67 -14.93
CA LYS A 605 15.18 -12.00 -14.80
C LYS A 605 14.58 -13.06 -15.74
N ARG A 606 13.28 -12.98 -16.06
CA ARG A 606 12.61 -13.90 -17.00
C ARG A 606 11.90 -13.13 -18.11
N TYR A 607 11.76 -13.74 -19.28
CA TYR A 607 11.21 -13.09 -20.48
C TYR A 607 9.75 -13.50 -20.75
N ASN A 608 8.89 -13.44 -19.72
CA ASN A 608 7.49 -13.88 -19.84
C ASN A 608 6.56 -12.68 -20.08
N ILE A 609 5.34 -12.93 -20.55
CA ILE A 609 4.30 -11.89 -20.72
C ILE A 609 4.03 -11.14 -19.40
N ILE A 610 4.02 -11.85 -18.26
CA ILE A 610 3.83 -11.25 -16.94
C ILE A 610 4.95 -10.23 -16.65
N ASN A 611 6.20 -10.60 -16.91
CA ASN A 611 7.33 -9.70 -16.68
C ASN A 611 7.33 -8.52 -17.64
N MET A 612 6.88 -8.71 -18.90
CA MET A 612 6.67 -7.62 -19.84
C MET A 612 5.64 -6.61 -19.32
N VAL A 613 4.50 -7.09 -18.81
CA VAL A 613 3.45 -6.23 -18.24
C VAL A 613 3.93 -5.51 -16.98
N LEU A 614 4.58 -6.24 -16.06
CA LEU A 614 5.17 -5.65 -14.85
C LEU A 614 6.24 -4.61 -15.19
N PHE A 615 7.07 -4.86 -16.21
CA PHE A 615 8.10 -3.93 -16.65
C PHE A 615 7.51 -2.68 -17.29
N LYS A 616 6.49 -2.82 -18.17
CA LYS A 616 5.74 -1.68 -18.70
C LYS A 616 5.04 -0.89 -17.60
N GLY A 617 4.50 -1.57 -16.57
CA GLY A 617 3.94 -0.94 -15.38
C GLY A 617 4.97 -0.17 -14.56
N PHE A 618 6.17 -0.74 -14.36
CA PHE A 618 7.30 -0.08 -13.71
C PHE A 618 7.72 1.20 -14.44
N MET A 619 7.76 1.18 -15.78
CA MET A 619 8.07 2.36 -16.60
C MET A 619 6.95 3.42 -16.62
N PHE A 620 5.72 3.07 -16.28
CA PHE A 620 4.60 4.01 -16.20
C PHE A 620 4.63 4.85 -14.91
N VAL A 621 5.30 4.35 -13.86
CA VAL A 621 5.43 5.11 -12.60
C VAL A 621 6.38 6.30 -12.84
N PRO A 622 5.91 7.55 -12.66
CA PRO A 622 6.71 8.72 -12.95
C PRO A 622 7.93 8.80 -12.03
N PHE A 623 9.07 9.22 -12.58
CA PHE A 623 10.35 9.40 -11.89
C PHE A 623 10.99 8.13 -11.32
N LEU A 624 10.31 6.97 -11.32
CA LEU A 624 10.84 5.77 -10.68
C LEU A 624 12.04 5.19 -11.46
N PHE A 625 11.94 5.12 -12.79
CA PHE A 625 13.03 4.64 -13.64
C PHE A 625 14.23 5.59 -13.58
N GLU A 626 13.99 6.90 -13.68
CA GLU A 626 15.03 7.92 -13.66
C GLU A 626 15.74 7.96 -12.31
N LEU A 627 15.00 7.98 -11.19
CA LEU A 627 15.60 7.96 -9.87
C LEU A 627 16.38 6.67 -9.64
N ARG A 628 15.87 5.52 -10.07
CA ARG A 628 16.60 4.25 -9.97
C ARG A 628 17.92 4.31 -10.73
N ALA A 629 17.92 4.72 -12.00
CA ALA A 629 19.13 4.79 -12.81
C ALA A 629 20.16 5.77 -12.22
N LEU A 630 19.72 6.93 -11.73
CA LEU A 630 20.58 7.91 -11.05
C LEU A 630 21.19 7.35 -9.77
N MET A 631 20.38 6.72 -8.93
CA MET A 631 20.83 6.09 -7.68
C MET A 631 21.84 4.97 -7.93
N ASP A 632 21.56 4.11 -8.91
CA ASP A 632 22.43 3.00 -9.27
C ASP A 632 23.79 3.53 -9.78
N TRP A 633 23.82 4.63 -10.55
CA TRP A 633 25.06 5.30 -10.97
C TRP A 633 25.85 5.91 -9.80
N VAL A 634 25.20 6.58 -8.84
CA VAL A 634 25.88 7.26 -7.72
C VAL A 634 26.61 6.29 -6.79
N TRP A 635 26.04 5.11 -6.55
CA TRP A 635 26.56 4.17 -5.54
C TRP A 635 27.26 2.94 -6.10
N THR A 636 27.30 2.78 -7.42
CA THR A 636 28.09 1.74 -8.09
C THR A 636 29.42 2.34 -8.56
N ASP A 637 30.51 1.61 -8.36
CA ASP A 637 31.80 2.00 -8.91
C ASP A 637 31.79 1.68 -10.42
N THR A 638 31.88 2.70 -11.27
CA THR A 638 31.85 2.60 -12.74
C THR A 638 32.78 3.66 -13.35
N SER A 639 33.33 3.37 -14.53
CA SER A 639 34.07 4.35 -15.34
C SER A 639 33.16 5.23 -16.20
N MET A 640 31.89 4.86 -16.39
CA MET A 640 30.97 5.54 -17.28
C MET A 640 30.47 6.88 -16.74
N THR A 641 30.30 7.86 -17.64
CA THR A 641 29.64 9.13 -17.31
C THR A 641 28.14 8.93 -17.07
N LEU A 642 27.50 9.87 -16.36
CA LEU A 642 26.06 9.78 -16.07
C LEU A 642 25.20 9.66 -17.34
N TRP A 643 25.52 10.43 -18.39
CA TRP A 643 24.76 10.38 -19.63
C TRP A 643 24.95 9.06 -20.39
N ASP A 644 26.14 8.47 -20.31
CA ASP A 644 26.41 7.18 -20.93
C ASP A 644 25.73 6.04 -20.14
N TRP A 645 25.68 6.16 -18.82
CA TRP A 645 24.89 5.28 -17.97
C TRP A 645 23.41 5.31 -18.35
N LEU A 646 22.81 6.51 -18.42
CA LEU A 646 21.40 6.67 -18.80
C LEU A 646 21.11 6.12 -20.20
N LYS A 647 22.02 6.29 -21.17
CA LYS A 647 21.88 5.70 -22.51
C LYS A 647 21.91 4.17 -22.46
N MET A 648 22.83 3.58 -21.68
CA MET A 648 22.94 2.12 -21.56
C MET A 648 21.68 1.53 -20.92
N GLU A 649 21.18 2.13 -19.84
CA GLU A 649 19.93 1.71 -19.18
C GLU A 649 18.70 1.83 -20.10
N ASP A 650 18.60 2.91 -20.87
CA ASP A 650 17.52 3.09 -21.86
C ASP A 650 17.58 2.05 -22.98
N ILE A 651 18.78 1.76 -23.50
CA ILE A 651 19.02 0.68 -24.47
C ILE A 651 18.59 -0.67 -23.90
N PHE A 652 19.01 -0.98 -22.67
CA PHE A 652 18.65 -2.23 -21.99
C PHE A 652 17.13 -2.33 -21.79
N ALA A 653 16.47 -1.27 -21.33
CA ALA A 653 15.02 -1.22 -21.13
C ALA A 653 14.26 -1.48 -22.44
N HIS A 654 14.72 -0.88 -23.53
CA HIS A 654 14.14 -1.07 -24.86
C HIS A 654 14.32 -2.52 -25.37
N ILE A 655 15.55 -3.05 -25.29
CA ILE A 655 15.88 -4.40 -25.74
C ILE A 655 15.19 -5.48 -24.90
N PHE A 656 15.06 -5.29 -23.59
CA PHE A 656 14.32 -6.20 -22.73
C PHE A 656 12.85 -6.30 -23.12
N GLY A 657 12.20 -5.14 -23.37
CA GLY A 657 10.83 -5.08 -23.88
C GLY A 657 10.68 -5.82 -25.20
N LEU A 658 11.62 -5.60 -26.13
CA LEU A 658 11.63 -6.25 -27.43
C LEU A 658 11.86 -7.76 -27.34
N LYS A 659 12.77 -8.24 -26.47
CA LYS A 659 12.99 -9.68 -26.24
C LYS A 659 11.73 -10.37 -25.72
N CYS A 660 11.00 -9.73 -24.81
CA CYS A 660 9.72 -10.26 -24.32
C CYS A 660 8.67 -10.34 -25.44
N GLU A 661 8.60 -9.32 -26.31
CA GLU A 661 7.68 -9.30 -27.44
C GLU A 661 8.03 -10.40 -28.46
N ARG A 662 9.32 -10.59 -28.80
CA ARG A 662 9.75 -11.67 -29.70
C ARG A 662 9.50 -13.06 -29.12
N ARG A 663 9.73 -13.25 -27.81
CA ARG A 663 9.42 -14.52 -27.16
C ARG A 663 7.91 -14.82 -27.15
N MET A 664 7.07 -13.81 -26.96
CA MET A 664 5.63 -13.95 -27.09
C MET A 664 5.22 -14.34 -28.52
N GLU A 665 5.85 -13.75 -29.55
CA GLU A 665 5.62 -14.13 -30.95
C GLU A 665 6.06 -15.57 -31.26
N GLN A 666 7.15 -16.04 -30.62
CA GLN A 666 7.63 -17.41 -30.74
C GLN A 666 6.74 -18.43 -30.01
N GLU A 667 6.26 -18.11 -28.81
CA GLU A 667 5.40 -18.99 -27.99
C GLU A 667 3.96 -19.08 -28.55
N TYR A 668 3.48 -18.01 -29.17
CA TYR A 668 2.15 -17.93 -29.80
C TYR A 668 2.26 -17.51 -31.28
N PRO A 669 2.85 -18.37 -32.14
CA PRO A 669 3.12 -18.02 -33.52
C PRO A 669 1.81 -17.85 -34.29
N GLN A 670 1.74 -16.80 -35.10
CA GLN A 670 0.61 -16.57 -35.98
C GLN A 670 0.96 -17.00 -37.40
N PRO A 671 0.23 -17.95 -38.00
CA PRO A 671 0.45 -18.36 -39.37
C PRO A 671 0.29 -17.16 -40.32
N ARG A 672 1.16 -17.12 -41.32
CA ARG A 672 1.22 -16.01 -42.29
C ARG A 672 -0.09 -15.93 -43.09
N GLY A 673 -0.55 -14.72 -43.35
CA GLY A 673 -1.74 -14.46 -44.18
C GLY A 673 -3.10 -14.68 -43.50
N GLN A 674 -3.15 -15.05 -42.22
CA GLN A 674 -4.43 -15.24 -41.53
C GLN A 674 -5.06 -13.92 -41.04
N LYS A 675 -6.40 -13.85 -41.08
CA LYS A 675 -7.17 -12.73 -40.54
C LYS A 675 -7.05 -12.70 -39.00
N LYS A 676 -6.80 -11.52 -38.43
CA LYS A 676 -6.85 -11.32 -36.97
C LYS A 676 -8.28 -11.49 -36.46
N ALA A 677 -8.45 -12.13 -35.30
CA ALA A 677 -9.75 -12.34 -34.68
C ALA A 677 -10.50 -11.02 -34.45
N ALA A 678 -11.80 -11.00 -34.77
CA ALA A 678 -12.64 -9.80 -34.65
C ALA A 678 -12.70 -9.27 -33.20
N LEU A 679 -12.73 -10.17 -32.22
CA LEU A 679 -12.73 -9.82 -30.79
C LEU A 679 -11.50 -9.00 -30.41
N VAL A 680 -10.30 -9.40 -30.83
CA VAL A 680 -9.06 -8.65 -30.53
C VAL A 680 -9.10 -7.26 -31.16
N LYS A 681 -9.63 -7.14 -32.38
CA LYS A 681 -9.81 -5.85 -33.06
C LYS A 681 -10.79 -4.94 -32.31
N TYR A 682 -11.93 -5.47 -31.89
CA TYR A 682 -12.94 -4.69 -31.17
C TYR A 682 -12.49 -4.31 -29.76
N ILE A 683 -11.78 -5.17 -29.04
CA ILE A 683 -11.26 -4.84 -27.71
C ILE A 683 -10.15 -3.80 -27.84
N MET A 684 -9.12 -4.06 -28.64
CA MET A 684 -7.96 -3.16 -28.72
C MET A 684 -8.32 -1.83 -29.40
N GLY A 685 -8.93 -1.90 -30.58
CA GLY A 685 -9.33 -0.71 -31.34
C GLY A 685 -10.52 0.03 -30.72
N GLY A 686 -11.51 -0.70 -30.19
CA GLY A 686 -12.66 -0.11 -29.52
C GLY A 686 -12.30 0.55 -28.19
N SER A 687 -11.39 -0.03 -27.41
CA SER A 687 -10.88 0.61 -26.18
C SER A 687 -10.19 1.93 -26.50
N PHE A 688 -9.31 1.95 -27.51
CA PHE A 688 -8.64 3.18 -27.93
C PHE A 688 -9.61 4.24 -28.47
N LEU A 689 -10.60 3.82 -29.25
CA LEU A 689 -11.65 4.70 -29.75
C LEU A 689 -12.48 5.29 -28.60
N PHE A 690 -12.92 4.44 -27.66
CA PHE A 690 -13.70 4.86 -26.50
C PHE A 690 -12.89 5.81 -25.59
N LEU A 691 -11.59 5.59 -25.44
CA LEU A 691 -10.70 6.49 -24.72
C LEU A 691 -10.68 7.89 -25.36
N ILE A 692 -10.55 7.98 -26.68
CA ILE A 692 -10.57 9.26 -27.41
C ILE A 692 -11.93 9.95 -27.27
N ILE A 693 -13.03 9.21 -27.44
CA ILE A 693 -14.39 9.72 -27.23
C ILE A 693 -14.53 10.22 -25.78
N GLY A 694 -14.05 9.46 -24.80
CA GLY A 694 -14.02 9.84 -23.40
C GLY A 694 -13.29 11.16 -23.18
N ILE A 695 -12.07 11.33 -23.70
CA ILE A 695 -11.30 12.57 -23.58
C ILE A 695 -12.05 13.79 -24.18
N ILE A 696 -12.76 13.60 -25.29
CA ILE A 696 -13.49 14.68 -25.98
C ILE A 696 -14.80 15.04 -25.26
N TRP A 697 -15.54 14.05 -24.77
CA TRP A 697 -16.90 14.25 -24.24
C TRP A 697 -16.96 14.36 -22.72
N PHE A 698 -16.06 13.71 -21.98
CA PHE A 698 -16.08 13.72 -20.51
C PHE A 698 -16.03 15.12 -19.90
N PRO A 699 -15.16 16.06 -20.36
CA PRO A 699 -15.19 17.42 -19.84
C PRO A 699 -16.52 18.14 -20.14
N LEU A 700 -17.12 17.90 -21.32
CA LEU A 700 -18.40 18.50 -21.70
C LEU A 700 -19.55 17.98 -20.82
N VAL A 701 -19.55 16.68 -20.49
CA VAL A 701 -20.53 16.07 -19.59
C VAL A 701 -20.44 16.65 -18.18
N ILE A 702 -19.23 16.84 -17.65
CA ILE A 702 -19.04 17.48 -16.33
C ILE A 702 -19.60 18.91 -16.33
N PHE A 703 -19.38 19.67 -17.41
CA PHE A 703 -19.93 21.04 -17.51
C PHE A 703 -21.45 21.06 -17.68
N ALA A 704 -22.02 20.12 -18.43
CA ALA A 704 -23.47 19.98 -18.56
C ALA A 704 -24.13 19.62 -17.21
N LEU A 705 -23.43 18.84 -16.38
CA LEU A 705 -23.81 18.51 -15.00
C LEU A 705 -23.48 19.63 -14.00
N GLY A 706 -22.98 20.78 -14.44
CA GLY A 706 -22.58 21.88 -13.55
C GLY A 706 -23.71 22.37 -12.64
N ASN A 707 -24.95 22.43 -13.17
CA ASN A 707 -26.13 22.81 -12.38
C ASN A 707 -26.56 21.73 -11.37
N THR A 708 -26.10 20.47 -11.52
CA THR A 708 -26.39 19.40 -10.54
C THR A 708 -25.32 19.29 -9.44
N VAL A 709 -24.11 19.77 -9.70
CA VAL A 709 -22.97 19.68 -8.76
C VAL A 709 -22.81 20.96 -7.92
N GLY A 710 -23.47 22.06 -8.30
CA GLY A 710 -23.46 23.31 -7.54
C GLY A 710 -24.18 23.20 -6.19
N MET A 711 -23.75 24.02 -5.21
CA MET A 711 -24.41 24.13 -3.90
C MET A 711 -25.38 25.32 -3.87
N PRO A 712 -26.54 25.21 -3.19
CA PRO A 712 -27.48 26.33 -3.04
C PRO A 712 -26.84 27.45 -2.21
N ASN A 713 -26.98 28.71 -2.65
CA ASN A 713 -26.34 29.86 -2.00
C ASN A 713 -27.30 31.04 -1.77
N LEU A 714 -28.27 30.86 -0.87
CA LEU A 714 -29.32 31.84 -0.60
C LEU A 714 -28.76 33.22 -0.15
N PRO A 715 -29.46 34.34 -0.45
CA PRO A 715 -29.09 35.65 0.06
C PRO A 715 -29.19 35.69 1.59
N ARG A 716 -28.16 36.26 2.23
CA ARG A 716 -28.09 36.49 3.68
C ARG A 716 -28.83 37.77 4.06
N ASP A 717 -28.65 38.82 3.26
CA ASP A 717 -29.27 40.13 3.47
C ASP A 717 -29.96 40.59 2.19
N MET A 718 -31.16 41.15 2.33
CA MET A 718 -31.87 41.80 1.24
C MET A 718 -32.39 43.15 1.69
N SER A 719 -32.11 44.18 0.91
CA SER A 719 -32.57 45.54 1.20
C SER A 719 -33.35 46.10 0.02
N MET A 720 -34.37 46.89 0.32
CA MET A 720 -35.24 47.52 -0.65
C MET A 720 -35.42 48.99 -0.28
N THR A 721 -35.20 49.88 -1.24
CA THR A 721 -35.33 51.33 -1.03
C THR A 721 -36.16 51.97 -2.14
N LEU A 722 -37.21 52.70 -1.78
CA LEU A 722 -38.01 53.52 -2.67
C LEU A 722 -37.57 54.98 -2.52
N SER A 723 -37.03 55.53 -3.59
CA SER A 723 -36.60 56.92 -3.69
C SER A 723 -37.50 57.72 -4.63
N ILE A 724 -37.65 59.01 -4.35
CA ILE A 724 -38.37 59.96 -5.19
C ILE A 724 -37.40 61.05 -5.67
N SER A 725 -37.17 61.11 -6.97
CA SER A 725 -36.22 62.06 -7.58
C SER A 725 -34.89 62.11 -6.81
N SER A 726 -34.40 63.30 -6.43
CA SER A 726 -33.19 63.50 -5.62
C SER A 726 -33.45 63.73 -4.12
N TYR A 727 -34.65 63.43 -3.63
CA TYR A 727 -35.03 63.62 -2.23
C TYR A 727 -34.68 62.40 -1.36
N PRO A 728 -34.68 62.55 -0.02
CA PRO A 728 -34.51 61.41 0.89
C PRO A 728 -35.50 60.28 0.56
N PRO A 729 -35.07 59.01 0.68
CA PRO A 729 -35.89 57.87 0.31
C PRO A 729 -37.18 57.84 1.14
N LEU A 730 -38.30 57.55 0.47
CA LEU A 730 -39.60 57.43 1.10
C LEU A 730 -39.63 56.18 1.98
N TYR A 731 -39.09 55.08 1.46
CA TYR A 731 -39.08 53.79 2.15
C TYR A 731 -37.71 53.16 2.03
N SER A 732 -37.21 52.61 3.13
CA SER A 732 -36.00 51.82 3.18
C SER A 732 -36.23 50.72 4.20
N VAL A 733 -35.87 49.49 3.83
CA VAL A 733 -35.96 48.32 4.71
C VAL A 733 -34.83 47.36 4.36
N SER A 734 -34.30 46.67 5.37
CA SER A 734 -33.36 45.56 5.20
C SER A 734 -33.85 44.37 6.01
N VAL A 735 -33.73 43.19 5.40
CA VAL A 735 -34.25 41.93 5.94
C VAL A 735 -33.14 40.91 5.96
N GLN A 736 -33.06 40.15 7.05
CA GLN A 736 -32.09 39.05 7.28
C GLN A 736 -32.85 37.78 7.69
N SER A 737 -32.14 36.68 7.97
CA SER A 737 -32.71 35.49 8.62
C SER A 737 -33.29 35.86 10.00
N PRO A 738 -34.54 35.51 10.36
CA PRO A 738 -35.40 34.45 9.79
C PRO A 738 -36.44 34.89 8.74
N SER A 739 -36.58 36.18 8.41
CA SER A 739 -37.60 36.65 7.46
C SER A 739 -37.27 36.34 6.00
N ILE A 740 -36.03 35.91 5.73
CA ILE A 740 -35.64 35.18 4.51
C ILE A 740 -35.77 33.69 4.80
N THR A 741 -36.76 33.04 4.19
CA THR A 741 -37.03 31.61 4.35
C THR A 741 -36.69 30.84 3.09
N LYS A 742 -36.19 29.61 3.23
CA LYS A 742 -36.06 28.66 2.13
C LYS A 742 -37.42 28.03 1.80
N PHE A 743 -37.62 27.65 0.54
CA PHE A 743 -38.77 26.83 0.18
C PHE A 743 -38.66 25.41 0.73
N SER A 744 -39.81 24.83 1.03
CA SER A 744 -39.98 23.39 1.24
C SER A 744 -40.37 22.68 -0.05
N GLU A 745 -40.16 21.37 -0.10
CA GLU A 745 -40.54 20.54 -1.25
C GLU A 745 -42.04 20.63 -1.56
N ALA A 746 -42.90 20.67 -0.53
CA ALA A 746 -44.35 20.83 -0.70
C ALA A 746 -44.72 22.18 -1.34
N GLU A 747 -44.06 23.26 -0.92
CA GLU A 747 -44.26 24.61 -1.48
C GLU A 747 -43.78 24.71 -2.93
N TRP A 748 -42.67 24.06 -3.25
CA TRP A 748 -42.17 23.96 -4.63
C TRP A 748 -43.13 23.22 -5.56
N ASN A 749 -43.70 22.11 -5.09
CA ASN A 749 -44.72 21.35 -5.82
C ASN A 749 -45.98 22.19 -6.05
N GLN A 750 -46.39 22.99 -5.07
CA GLN A 750 -47.51 23.92 -5.20
C GLN A 750 -47.21 25.02 -6.24
N LEU A 751 -46.01 25.63 -6.20
CA LEU A 751 -45.58 26.62 -7.18
C LEU A 751 -45.59 26.02 -8.61
N THR A 752 -44.96 24.86 -8.79
CA THR A 752 -44.84 24.20 -10.09
C THR A 752 -46.21 23.81 -10.65
N THR A 753 -47.13 23.38 -9.79
CA THR A 753 -48.51 23.04 -10.18
C THR A 753 -49.29 24.27 -10.63
N THR A 754 -49.12 25.40 -9.92
CA THR A 754 -49.78 26.69 -10.26
C THR A 754 -49.40 27.16 -11.66
N TYR A 755 -48.16 26.91 -12.10
CA TYR A 755 -47.62 27.28 -13.40
C TYR A 755 -47.57 26.13 -14.42
N LYS A 756 -48.28 25.02 -14.18
CA LYS A 756 -48.25 23.83 -15.06
C LYS A 756 -48.65 24.15 -16.51
N SER A 757 -49.55 25.11 -16.71
CA SER A 757 -50.03 25.52 -18.03
C SER A 757 -49.07 26.46 -18.78
N ASN A 758 -48.10 27.08 -18.11
CA ASN A 758 -47.17 28.03 -18.75
C ASN A 758 -45.83 27.33 -19.09
N ARG A 759 -45.59 27.10 -20.39
CA ARG A 759 -44.37 26.43 -20.87
C ARG A 759 -43.09 27.19 -20.51
N GLY A 760 -43.11 28.53 -20.59
CA GLY A 760 -41.95 29.36 -20.25
C GLY A 760 -41.55 29.23 -18.78
N ALA A 761 -42.54 29.24 -17.87
CA ALA A 761 -42.32 29.03 -16.45
C ALA A 761 -41.77 27.63 -16.13
N GLN A 762 -42.27 26.58 -16.80
CA GLN A 762 -41.75 25.22 -16.62
C GLN A 762 -40.29 25.08 -17.07
N THR A 763 -39.92 25.70 -18.20
CA THR A 763 -38.52 25.74 -18.67
C THR A 763 -37.61 26.55 -17.72
N PHE A 764 -38.16 27.56 -17.05
CA PHE A 764 -37.42 28.29 -16.03
C PHE A 764 -37.18 27.43 -14.78
N PHE A 765 -38.23 26.76 -14.28
CA PHE A 765 -38.15 25.92 -13.08
C PHE A 765 -37.28 24.68 -13.24
N SER A 766 -37.09 24.14 -14.45
CA SER A 766 -36.20 22.99 -14.65
C SER A 766 -34.73 23.27 -14.34
N ASN A 767 -34.34 24.53 -14.12
CA ASN A 767 -32.98 24.92 -13.77
C ASN A 767 -32.75 25.09 -12.26
N TYR A 768 -33.79 24.99 -11.43
CA TYR A 768 -33.71 25.26 -9.99
C TYR A 768 -34.41 24.17 -9.19
N ASP A 769 -33.90 23.91 -7.99
CA ASP A 769 -34.55 23.09 -6.99
C ASP A 769 -35.23 23.96 -5.92
N TYR A 770 -36.03 23.33 -5.05
CA TYR A 770 -36.67 24.01 -3.93
C TYR A 770 -35.66 24.68 -2.98
N GLU A 771 -34.44 24.16 -2.85
CA GLU A 771 -33.38 24.74 -2.02
C GLU A 771 -32.78 26.04 -2.59
N ASP A 772 -32.94 26.28 -3.89
CA ASP A 772 -32.35 27.43 -4.57
C ASP A 772 -33.23 28.68 -4.47
N VAL A 773 -34.45 28.54 -3.94
CA VAL A 773 -35.44 29.62 -3.87
C VAL A 773 -35.54 30.18 -2.45
N ALA A 774 -35.30 31.48 -2.36
CA ALA A 774 -35.45 32.25 -1.14
C ALA A 774 -36.72 33.12 -1.20
N VAL A 775 -37.47 33.16 -0.10
CA VAL A 775 -38.63 34.04 0.08
C VAL A 775 -38.27 35.12 1.08
N ALA A 776 -38.27 36.37 0.64
CA ALA A 776 -38.05 37.53 1.52
C ALA A 776 -39.37 38.20 1.86
N LYS A 777 -39.66 38.33 3.16
CA LYS A 777 -40.84 39.04 3.66
C LYS A 777 -40.44 40.41 4.21
N PHE A 778 -40.88 41.46 3.54
CA PHE A 778 -40.65 42.85 3.93
C PHE A 778 -41.84 43.42 4.72
N SER A 779 -41.56 44.29 5.70
CA SER A 779 -42.57 44.99 6.48
C SER A 779 -43.27 46.08 5.67
N HIS A 780 -44.55 46.35 5.95
CA HIS A 780 -45.26 47.47 5.31
C HIS A 780 -44.66 48.83 5.63
N ASN A 781 -44.22 49.03 6.87
CA ASN A 781 -43.64 50.30 7.32
C ASN A 781 -42.14 50.35 6.99
N ALA A 782 -41.65 51.53 6.62
CA ALA A 782 -40.22 51.79 6.49
C ALA A 782 -39.50 51.57 7.84
N SER A 783 -38.25 51.10 7.78
CA SER A 783 -37.42 50.95 8.99
C SER A 783 -36.99 52.30 9.57
N ASN A 784 -36.93 53.32 8.72
CA ASN A 784 -36.45 54.66 9.05
C ASN A 784 -37.59 55.67 8.93
N ILE A 785 -37.55 56.69 9.78
CA ILE A 785 -38.43 57.86 9.73
C ILE A 785 -38.06 58.70 8.50
N TRP A 786 -39.03 59.43 7.92
CA TRP A 786 -38.80 60.27 6.74
C TRP A 786 -38.09 61.57 7.12
N THR A 787 -36.79 61.66 6.81
CA THR A 787 -35.91 62.77 7.21
C THR A 787 -35.87 63.94 6.22
N ILE A 788 -36.99 64.24 5.55
CA ILE A 788 -37.04 65.37 4.61
C ILE A 788 -36.95 66.71 5.36
N SER A 789 -36.15 67.65 4.85
CA SER A 789 -36.11 68.99 5.42
C SER A 789 -37.41 69.74 5.08
N PRO A 790 -37.94 70.61 5.96
CA PRO A 790 -39.11 71.43 5.65
C PRO A 790 -39.02 72.23 4.33
N PRO A 791 -37.88 72.85 3.96
CA PRO A 791 -37.78 73.54 2.66
C PRO A 791 -37.79 72.57 1.48
N ASP A 792 -37.17 71.39 1.60
CA ASP A 792 -37.20 70.38 0.54
C ASP A 792 -38.60 69.76 0.38
N ARG A 793 -39.38 69.66 1.47
CA ARG A 793 -40.78 69.22 1.40
C ARG A 793 -41.64 70.22 0.63
N LEU A 794 -41.46 71.52 0.86
CA LEU A 794 -42.15 72.57 0.09
C LEU A 794 -41.71 72.55 -1.38
N ARG A 795 -40.41 72.41 -1.63
CA ARG A 795 -39.85 72.28 -2.98
C ARG A 795 -40.40 71.07 -3.71
N LEU A 796 -40.51 69.93 -3.03
CA LEU A 796 -41.11 68.72 -3.59
C LEU A 796 -42.56 69.01 -4.00
N ILE A 797 -43.38 69.60 -3.12
CA ILE A 797 -44.78 69.98 -3.41
C ILE A 797 -44.85 70.90 -4.65
N ASP A 798 -43.99 71.92 -4.71
CA ASP A 798 -43.94 72.86 -5.84
C ASP A 798 -43.54 72.15 -7.14
N GLU A 799 -42.60 71.21 -7.09
CA GLU A 799 -42.20 70.40 -8.24
C GLU A 799 -43.35 69.54 -8.77
N ILE A 800 -44.16 68.95 -7.88
CA ILE A 800 -45.33 68.15 -8.26
C ILE A 800 -46.39 69.01 -8.95
N GLN A 801 -46.56 70.25 -8.47
CA GLN A 801 -47.47 71.24 -9.06
C GLN A 801 -46.96 71.79 -10.40
N SER A 802 -45.64 71.89 -10.58
CA SER A 802 -44.99 72.51 -11.75
C SER A 802 -45.04 71.71 -13.06
N ASN A 803 -45.84 70.64 -13.14
CA ASN A 803 -45.93 69.72 -14.30
C ASN A 803 -44.59 69.09 -14.74
N LYS A 804 -43.54 69.15 -13.91
CA LYS A 804 -42.26 68.46 -14.12
C LYS A 804 -42.42 66.96 -13.92
N GLU A 805 -41.67 66.15 -14.66
CA GLU A 805 -41.64 64.69 -14.52
C GLU A 805 -41.02 64.30 -13.16
N ILE A 806 -41.67 63.39 -12.44
CA ILE A 806 -41.21 62.90 -11.14
C ILE A 806 -40.92 61.42 -11.28
N ILE A 807 -39.67 61.04 -10.96
CA ILE A 807 -39.20 59.67 -11.06
C ILE A 807 -39.30 59.01 -9.68
N PHE A 808 -40.06 57.93 -9.60
CA PHE A 808 -40.00 57.00 -8.47
C PHE A 808 -39.05 55.87 -8.85
N GLN A 809 -38.04 55.62 -8.02
CA GLN A 809 -37.07 54.57 -8.25
C GLN A 809 -37.05 53.61 -7.05
N LEU A 810 -37.39 52.35 -7.30
CA LEU A 810 -37.28 51.26 -6.35
C LEU A 810 -36.00 50.50 -6.62
N SER A 811 -35.05 50.49 -5.70
CA SER A 811 -33.83 49.70 -5.79
C SER A 811 -33.84 48.56 -4.77
N TRP A 812 -33.32 47.41 -5.19
CA TRP A 812 -33.11 46.26 -4.32
C TRP A 812 -31.64 45.87 -4.35
N ASN A 813 -31.10 45.50 -3.20
CA ASN A 813 -29.71 45.08 -3.04
C ASN A 813 -29.67 43.79 -2.22
N LEU A 814 -29.07 42.76 -2.82
CA LEU A 814 -28.96 41.41 -2.31
C LEU A 814 -27.49 41.12 -1.97
N VAL A 815 -27.27 40.51 -0.82
CA VAL A 815 -25.95 40.06 -0.36
C VAL A 815 -26.00 38.58 -0.05
N ARG A 816 -25.11 37.79 -0.65
CA ARG A 816 -24.91 36.36 -0.36
C ARG A 816 -23.45 36.06 -0.02
N LYS A 817 -23.17 34.84 0.44
CA LYS A 817 -21.78 34.40 0.65
C LYS A 817 -21.07 34.39 -0.71
N SER A 818 -19.91 35.04 -0.79
CA SER A 818 -19.13 35.02 -2.03
C SER A 818 -18.70 33.59 -2.36
N ALA A 819 -18.92 33.19 -3.61
CA ALA A 819 -18.58 31.87 -4.14
C ALA A 819 -17.17 31.81 -4.75
N SER A 820 -16.51 32.96 -4.97
CA SER A 820 -15.19 33.02 -5.59
C SER A 820 -14.45 34.27 -5.17
N LYS A 821 -13.10 34.25 -5.19
CA LYS A 821 -12.28 35.43 -4.92
C LYS A 821 -12.54 36.61 -5.87
N SER A 822 -13.18 36.36 -7.02
CA SER A 822 -13.52 37.37 -8.03
C SER A 822 -14.94 37.93 -7.88
N SER A 823 -15.84 37.27 -7.14
CA SER A 823 -17.21 37.74 -6.91
C SER A 823 -17.30 38.46 -5.57
N THR A 824 -18.00 39.59 -5.57
CA THR A 824 -18.23 40.40 -4.36
C THR A 824 -19.40 39.87 -3.54
N GLY A 825 -20.25 39.02 -4.15
CA GLY A 825 -21.43 38.45 -3.51
C GLY A 825 -22.53 39.49 -3.26
N LYS A 826 -22.41 40.69 -3.83
CA LYS A 826 -23.35 41.80 -3.70
C LYS A 826 -23.89 42.17 -5.08
N ALA A 827 -25.22 42.23 -5.20
CA ALA A 827 -25.88 42.57 -6.44
C ALA A 827 -27.03 43.54 -6.20
N SER A 828 -27.10 44.58 -7.01
CA SER A 828 -28.15 45.61 -6.92
C SER A 828 -28.73 45.92 -8.29
N ASP A 829 -30.04 46.10 -8.35
CA ASP A 829 -30.76 46.57 -9.54
C ASP A 829 -31.93 47.47 -9.11
N SER A 830 -32.54 48.19 -10.06
CA SER A 830 -33.64 49.11 -9.75
C SER A 830 -34.65 49.25 -10.88
N SER A 831 -35.92 49.40 -10.51
CA SER A 831 -37.01 49.77 -11.42
C SER A 831 -37.36 51.26 -11.26
N LYS A 832 -37.86 51.86 -12.34
CA LYS A 832 -38.26 53.27 -12.38
C LYS A 832 -39.67 53.40 -12.93
N TRP A 833 -40.46 54.27 -12.32
CA TRP A 833 -41.74 54.72 -12.84
C TRP A 833 -41.74 56.24 -12.91
N ILE A 834 -42.18 56.75 -14.05
CA ILE A 834 -42.17 58.18 -14.33
C ILE A 834 -43.61 58.68 -14.25
N MET A 835 -43.84 59.60 -13.32
CA MET A 835 -45.13 60.25 -13.15
C MET A 835 -45.22 61.45 -14.09
N ASP A 836 -45.79 61.23 -15.27
CA ASP A 836 -45.96 62.25 -16.33
C ASP A 836 -47.24 63.10 -16.16
N LYS A 837 -47.52 63.97 -17.14
CA LYS A 837 -48.71 64.84 -17.17
C LYS A 837 -50.05 64.08 -17.25
N THR A 838 -50.02 62.82 -17.68
CA THR A 838 -51.19 61.94 -17.76
C THR A 838 -51.72 61.50 -16.38
N HIS A 839 -50.90 61.62 -15.33
CA HIS A 839 -51.21 61.18 -13.97
C HIS A 839 -51.66 62.35 -13.07
N GLU A 840 -52.56 63.22 -13.56
CA GLU A 840 -53.00 64.42 -12.82
C GLU A 840 -53.75 64.08 -11.52
N THR A 841 -54.48 62.97 -11.51
CA THR A 841 -55.20 62.46 -10.32
C THR A 841 -54.24 62.01 -9.23
N GLU A 842 -53.23 61.21 -9.58
CA GLU A 842 -52.21 60.69 -8.67
C GLU A 842 -51.34 61.84 -8.11
N ARG A 843 -51.00 62.84 -8.93
CA ARG A 843 -50.29 64.06 -8.47
C ARG A 843 -51.08 64.82 -7.40
N LYS A 844 -52.38 65.03 -7.62
CA LYS A 844 -53.24 65.75 -6.66
C LYS A 844 -53.39 64.99 -5.35
N GLU A 845 -53.58 63.67 -5.40
CA GLU A 845 -53.63 62.83 -4.20
C GLU A 845 -52.28 62.77 -3.48
N PHE A 846 -51.16 62.71 -4.20
CA PHE A 846 -49.83 62.72 -3.59
C PHE A 846 -49.55 64.02 -2.82
N ILE A 847 -49.96 65.17 -3.38
CA ILE A 847 -49.86 66.47 -2.70
C ILE A 847 -50.71 66.48 -1.42
N LYS A 848 -51.93 65.93 -1.46
CA LYS A 848 -52.79 65.80 -0.26
C LYS A 848 -52.14 64.93 0.82
N ILE A 849 -51.50 63.83 0.43
CA ILE A 849 -50.77 62.94 1.35
C ILE A 849 -49.58 63.68 1.99
N ILE A 850 -48.76 64.38 1.19
CA ILE A 850 -47.60 65.12 1.71
C ILE A 850 -48.03 66.31 2.58
N LYS A 851 -49.17 66.96 2.29
CA LYS A 851 -49.73 68.03 3.14
C LYS A 851 -50.47 67.49 4.37
N MET A 852 -50.65 66.17 4.48
CA MET A 852 -51.39 65.47 5.52
C MET A 852 -52.81 66.02 5.73
N ASP A 853 -53.55 66.13 4.62
CA ASP A 853 -54.96 66.51 4.65
C ASP A 853 -55.83 65.37 5.23
N ALA A 854 -56.90 65.70 5.96
CA ALA A 854 -57.74 64.72 6.68
C ALA A 854 -58.51 63.78 5.73
N ASN A 855 -58.72 64.20 4.48
CA ASN A 855 -59.37 63.42 3.41
C ASN A 855 -58.37 62.68 2.49
N ALA A 856 -57.09 62.56 2.87
CA ALA A 856 -56.08 61.90 2.03
C ALA A 856 -56.30 60.38 1.96
N THR A 857 -56.38 59.83 0.74
CA THR A 857 -56.45 58.39 0.46
C THR A 857 -55.10 57.82 0.04
N ASN A 858 -54.96 56.49 -0.02
CA ASN A 858 -53.73 55.84 -0.47
C ASN A 858 -53.46 56.13 -1.95
N ILE A 859 -52.22 56.49 -2.30
CA ILE A 859 -51.82 56.66 -3.71
C ILE A 859 -51.40 55.31 -4.29
N THR A 860 -51.83 54.99 -5.50
CA THR A 860 -51.35 53.81 -6.23
C THR A 860 -50.32 54.25 -7.28
N ILE A 861 -49.12 53.66 -7.22
CA ILE A 861 -48.02 53.85 -8.15
C ILE A 861 -47.93 52.64 -9.07
N GLY A 862 -47.81 52.89 -10.38
CA GLY A 862 -47.74 51.85 -11.41
C GLY A 862 -46.40 51.12 -11.44
N HIS A 863 -46.45 49.81 -11.68
CA HIS A 863 -45.36 49.00 -12.26
C HIS A 863 -43.96 49.20 -11.66
N LEU A 864 -43.82 49.07 -10.34
CA LEU A 864 -42.55 49.28 -9.63
C LEU A 864 -41.98 48.00 -9.02
N PHE A 865 -42.83 47.13 -8.48
CA PHE A 865 -42.38 46.04 -7.59
C PHE A 865 -42.20 44.70 -8.32
N PRO A 866 -40.98 44.13 -8.40
CA PRO A 866 -40.76 42.80 -8.96
C PRO A 866 -41.09 41.71 -7.94
N LYS A 867 -41.94 40.75 -8.34
CA LYS A 867 -42.31 39.62 -7.46
C LYS A 867 -41.26 38.50 -7.49
N PHE A 868 -40.64 38.29 -8.65
CA PHE A 868 -39.68 37.23 -8.91
C PHE A 868 -38.37 37.84 -9.40
N LEU A 869 -37.28 37.57 -8.70
CA LEU A 869 -35.94 37.97 -9.07
C LEU A 869 -35.08 36.73 -9.35
N LYS A 870 -34.19 36.85 -10.33
CA LYS A 870 -33.10 35.89 -10.55
C LYS A 870 -31.80 36.51 -10.06
N PHE A 871 -31.11 35.85 -9.14
CA PHE A 871 -29.77 36.21 -8.67
C PHE A 871 -28.73 35.32 -9.35
N THR A 872 -27.93 35.91 -10.23
CA THR A 872 -26.94 35.20 -11.05
C THR A 872 -25.59 35.03 -10.36
N ASN A 873 -24.79 34.10 -10.87
CA ASN A 873 -23.40 33.92 -10.45
C ASN A 873 -22.45 35.07 -10.81
N ARG A 874 -22.87 36.03 -11.63
CA ARG A 874 -22.08 37.21 -12.01
C ARG A 874 -22.37 38.43 -11.14
N ASP A 875 -22.95 38.21 -9.97
CA ASP A 875 -23.40 39.27 -9.06
C ASP A 875 -24.38 40.25 -9.74
N THR A 876 -25.26 39.73 -10.61
CA THR A 876 -26.36 40.51 -11.20
C THR A 876 -27.71 39.97 -10.74
N VAL A 877 -28.68 40.87 -10.59
CA VAL A 877 -30.05 40.52 -10.19
C VAL A 877 -31.01 41.16 -11.18
N HIS A 878 -31.93 40.38 -11.73
CA HIS A 878 -32.92 40.88 -12.70
C HIS A 878 -34.32 40.30 -12.42
N PRO A 879 -35.41 41.05 -12.71
CA PRO A 879 -36.77 40.52 -12.67
C PRO A 879 -36.99 39.36 -13.65
N VAL A 880 -37.85 38.41 -13.29
CA VAL A 880 -38.21 37.25 -14.15
C VAL A 880 -39.57 37.48 -14.81
N PRO A 881 -39.63 38.01 -16.05
CA PRO A 881 -40.90 38.32 -16.71
C PRO A 881 -41.73 37.06 -17.03
N GLN A 882 -41.08 35.92 -17.24
CA GLN A 882 -41.68 34.64 -17.63
C GLN A 882 -42.70 34.08 -16.61
N LEU A 883 -42.63 34.53 -15.36
CA LEU A 883 -43.51 34.10 -14.26
C LEU A 883 -44.73 35.02 -14.07
N MET A 884 -44.85 36.07 -14.87
CA MET A 884 -45.97 37.02 -14.85
C MET A 884 -46.65 37.02 -16.23
N LYS A 885 -47.98 37.15 -16.31
CA LYS A 885 -48.67 37.26 -17.61
C LYS A 885 -48.63 38.70 -18.09
N GLY A 886 -48.18 38.93 -19.33
CA GLY A 886 -48.27 40.20 -20.04
C GLY A 886 -47.83 40.06 -21.51
N ASP A 887 -48.48 40.80 -22.41
CA ASP A 887 -48.21 40.79 -23.88
C ASP A 887 -47.02 41.70 -24.30
N THR A 888 -46.33 42.36 -23.36
CA THR A 888 -45.19 43.27 -23.63
C THR A 888 -44.15 43.19 -22.51
N GLU A 889 -42.87 43.12 -22.89
CA GLU A 889 -41.81 42.32 -22.21
C GLU A 889 -41.25 42.83 -20.87
N GLU A 890 -41.25 44.13 -20.53
CA GLU A 890 -40.50 44.61 -19.34
C GLU A 890 -41.35 45.36 -18.30
N GLU A 891 -42.15 46.34 -18.71
CA GLU A 891 -42.86 47.24 -17.78
C GLU A 891 -44.06 46.61 -17.08
N LYS A 892 -44.69 45.57 -17.64
CA LYS A 892 -45.90 44.93 -17.05
C LYS A 892 -45.60 43.69 -16.21
N SER A 893 -44.33 43.29 -16.10
CA SER A 893 -43.88 42.23 -15.17
C SER A 893 -43.87 42.70 -13.71
N LEU A 894 -43.91 44.03 -13.50
CA LEU A 894 -43.85 44.70 -12.21
C LEU A 894 -45.26 45.00 -11.68
N ARG A 895 -45.43 44.84 -10.37
CA ARG A 895 -46.69 45.06 -9.65
C ARG A 895 -46.81 46.51 -9.21
N LYS A 896 -48.06 46.95 -9.05
CA LYS A 896 -48.42 48.27 -8.55
C LYS A 896 -48.29 48.31 -7.02
N LEU A 897 -47.79 49.43 -6.50
CA LEU A 897 -47.62 49.65 -5.07
C LEU A 897 -48.56 50.76 -4.60
N THR A 898 -49.10 50.64 -3.40
CA THR A 898 -49.84 51.72 -2.74
C THR A 898 -48.98 52.36 -1.66
N LEU A 899 -48.84 53.68 -1.67
CA LEU A 899 -48.14 54.43 -0.62
C LEU A 899 -49.11 55.11 0.33
N ARG A 900 -48.72 55.18 1.60
CA ARG A 900 -49.39 55.97 2.64
C ARG A 900 -48.36 56.63 3.55
N LEU A 901 -48.61 57.86 3.95
CA LEU A 901 -47.80 58.54 4.97
C LEU A 901 -48.49 58.42 6.33
N TYR A 902 -47.75 57.94 7.32
CA TYR A 902 -48.18 57.81 8.71
C TYR A 902 -47.53 58.89 9.56
N ARG A 903 -48.24 59.32 10.62
CA ARG A 903 -47.75 60.28 11.61
C ARG A 903 -48.04 59.74 12.99
N GLY A 904 -47.03 59.76 13.85
CA GLY A 904 -47.12 59.33 15.25
C GLY A 904 -46.44 60.32 16.19
N SER A 905 -46.84 60.28 17.46
CA SER A 905 -46.17 60.98 18.56
C SER A 905 -45.57 59.93 19.49
N PHE A 906 -44.29 60.07 19.83
CA PHE A 906 -43.62 59.19 20.78
C PHE A 906 -43.82 59.74 22.21
N LEU A 907 -44.48 58.97 23.08
CA LEU A 907 -44.59 59.23 24.52
C LEU A 907 -45.03 60.66 24.91
N ASP A 908 -46.00 61.25 24.19
CA ASP A 908 -46.55 62.59 24.49
C ASP A 908 -45.52 63.74 24.53
N THR A 909 -44.35 63.56 23.90
CA THR A 909 -43.27 64.55 23.88
C THR A 909 -43.52 65.75 22.93
N GLY A 910 -44.65 65.77 22.23
CA GLY A 910 -45.00 66.81 21.23
C GLY A 910 -44.19 66.72 19.92
N ILE A 911 -43.22 65.80 19.84
CA ILE A 911 -42.43 65.55 18.64
C ILE A 911 -43.23 64.61 17.73
N THR A 912 -43.66 65.12 16.58
CA THR A 912 -44.37 64.31 15.59
C THR A 912 -43.41 63.77 14.56
N GLU A 913 -43.34 62.45 14.46
CA GLU A 913 -42.53 61.73 13.48
C GLU A 913 -43.42 61.23 12.34
N GLU A 914 -42.91 61.30 11.12
CA GLU A 914 -43.59 60.90 9.91
C GLU A 914 -42.82 59.76 9.23
N TRP A 915 -43.50 58.69 8.82
CA TRP A 915 -42.88 57.60 8.07
C TRP A 915 -43.81 57.10 6.97
N TRP A 916 -43.23 56.54 5.91
CA TRP A 916 -44.02 55.96 4.82
C TRP A 916 -44.28 54.48 5.08
N GLY A 917 -45.48 54.04 4.71
CA GLY A 917 -45.78 52.64 4.50
C GLY A 917 -46.14 52.35 3.06
N ILE A 918 -45.72 51.17 2.62
CA ILE A 918 -45.96 50.64 1.30
C ILE A 918 -46.75 49.34 1.45
N SER A 919 -47.75 49.15 0.60
CA SER A 919 -48.45 47.87 0.44
C SER A 919 -48.58 47.49 -1.03
N GLU A 920 -48.60 46.19 -1.32
CA GLU A 920 -48.89 45.70 -2.67
C GLU A 920 -50.39 45.90 -2.98
N LEU A 921 -50.73 46.23 -4.23
CA LEU A 921 -52.13 46.26 -4.65
C LEU A 921 -52.73 44.85 -4.69
N CYS A 922 -53.50 44.47 -3.68
CA CYS A 922 -54.15 43.16 -3.55
C CYS A 922 -55.43 43.03 -4.40
N GLY A 923 -55.25 43.16 -5.72
CA GLY A 923 -56.25 42.98 -6.77
C GLY A 923 -55.66 43.22 -8.16
N GLY A 924 -56.45 43.05 -9.21
CA GLY A 924 -56.05 43.31 -10.59
C GLY A 924 -55.37 42.14 -11.32
N GLU A 925 -54.75 42.43 -12.46
CA GLU A 925 -54.11 41.43 -13.33
C GLU A 925 -52.99 40.68 -12.59
N ASN A 926 -52.87 39.37 -12.84
CA ASN A 926 -51.96 38.42 -12.18
C ASN A 926 -52.25 38.08 -10.70
N PHE A 927 -53.19 38.74 -10.04
CA PHE A 927 -53.51 38.46 -8.63
C PHE A 927 -54.03 37.02 -8.40
N ASP A 928 -54.80 36.48 -9.35
CA ASP A 928 -55.31 35.11 -9.27
C ASP A 928 -54.20 34.06 -9.18
N ILE A 929 -53.06 34.31 -9.86
CA ILE A 929 -51.90 33.43 -9.82
C ILE A 929 -51.17 33.59 -8.48
N LEU A 930 -50.99 34.85 -8.04
CA LEU A 930 -50.25 35.19 -6.82
C LEU A 930 -50.92 34.66 -5.55
N LYS A 931 -52.26 34.64 -5.50
CA LYS A 931 -53.02 34.11 -4.36
C LYS A 931 -52.78 32.62 -4.10
N HIS A 932 -52.44 31.86 -5.15
CA HIS A 932 -52.15 30.43 -5.05
C HIS A 932 -50.67 30.13 -4.74
N LEU A 933 -49.82 31.15 -4.62
CA LEU A 933 -48.40 30.97 -4.28
C LEU A 933 -48.19 30.64 -2.80
N PRO A 934 -47.19 29.80 -2.49
CA PRO A 934 -46.82 29.49 -1.12
C PRO A 934 -46.28 30.73 -0.39
N GLN A 935 -46.65 30.88 0.88
CA GLN A 935 -46.24 31.98 1.78
C GLN A 935 -46.59 33.41 1.30
N TYR A 936 -47.47 33.55 0.31
CA TYR A 936 -47.98 34.85 -0.12
C TYR A 936 -48.99 35.39 0.90
N SER A 937 -48.80 36.63 1.35
CA SER A 937 -49.79 37.39 2.14
C SER A 937 -49.83 38.83 1.66
N CYS A 938 -50.99 39.47 1.80
CA CYS A 938 -51.15 40.90 1.59
C CYS A 938 -50.63 41.74 2.77
N ASP A 939 -50.38 41.11 3.93
CA ASP A 939 -49.90 41.76 5.15
C ASP A 939 -48.38 42.01 5.16
N HIS A 940 -47.67 41.50 4.15
CA HIS A 940 -46.24 41.68 3.98
C HIS A 940 -45.91 41.86 2.50
N LEU A 941 -44.85 42.60 2.18
CA LEU A 941 -44.31 42.62 0.84
C LEU A 941 -43.44 41.38 0.64
N VAL A 942 -43.94 40.38 -0.07
CA VAL A 942 -43.22 39.12 -0.32
C VAL A 942 -42.49 39.19 -1.65
N MET A 943 -41.23 38.80 -1.70
CA MET A 943 -40.40 38.68 -2.90
C MET A 943 -39.77 37.29 -2.99
N TYR A 944 -39.82 36.67 -4.16
CA TYR A 944 -39.21 35.37 -4.43
C TYR A 944 -37.92 35.57 -5.21
N VAL A 945 -36.83 34.96 -4.75
CA VAL A 945 -35.51 35.06 -5.37
C VAL A 945 -35.02 33.68 -5.74
N PHE A 946 -34.83 33.46 -7.03
CA PHE A 946 -34.19 32.27 -7.59
C PHE A 946 -32.70 32.48 -7.65
N ASN A 947 -31.94 31.62 -7.00
CA ASN A 947 -30.50 31.77 -6.87
C ASN A 947 -29.76 30.76 -7.76
N ASP A 948 -28.83 31.21 -8.58
CA ASP A 948 -27.94 30.29 -9.29
C ASP A 948 -27.02 29.59 -8.26
N LYS A 949 -26.94 28.25 -8.33
CA LYS A 949 -26.07 27.46 -7.47
C LYS A 949 -24.62 27.90 -7.60
N ALA A 950 -23.92 27.96 -6.47
CA ALA A 950 -22.50 28.30 -6.42
C ALA A 950 -21.64 27.06 -6.68
N PHE A 951 -20.63 27.18 -7.53
CA PHE A 951 -19.59 26.16 -7.63
C PHE A 951 -18.63 26.27 -6.45
N PRO A 952 -18.06 25.14 -5.96
CA PRO A 952 -16.94 25.17 -5.03
C PRO A 952 -15.82 26.06 -5.57
N GLU A 953 -15.06 26.71 -4.67
CA GLU A 953 -14.01 27.66 -5.07
C GLU A 953 -12.98 27.05 -6.04
N THR A 954 -12.73 25.74 -5.92
CA THR A 954 -11.82 24.97 -6.78
C THR A 954 -12.25 24.90 -8.25
N LEU A 955 -13.56 24.87 -8.51
CA LEU A 955 -14.15 24.82 -9.85
C LEU A 955 -14.57 26.21 -10.36
N SER A 956 -14.51 27.24 -9.50
CA SER A 956 -14.91 28.62 -9.84
C SER A 956 -14.01 29.30 -10.89
N ILE A 957 -12.75 28.87 -11.01
CA ILE A 957 -11.82 29.30 -12.08
C ILE A 957 -12.41 28.97 -13.46
N ILE A 958 -13.21 27.90 -13.53
CA ILE A 958 -13.78 27.40 -14.78
C ILE A 958 -15.06 28.19 -15.13
N SER A 959 -15.87 28.59 -14.15
CA SER A 959 -17.20 29.19 -14.39
C SER A 959 -17.19 30.66 -14.87
N GLY A 960 -16.10 31.40 -14.67
CA GLY A 960 -16.02 32.84 -14.95
C GLY A 960 -15.97 33.27 -16.43
N GLY A 961 -15.75 32.35 -17.38
CA GLY A 961 -15.60 32.67 -18.81
C GLY A 961 -14.54 31.84 -19.55
N GLY A 962 -13.88 30.92 -18.85
CA GLY A 962 -12.80 30.07 -19.37
C GLY A 962 -13.21 28.64 -19.74
N ILE A 963 -14.48 28.24 -19.67
CA ILE A 963 -14.92 26.85 -19.90
C ILE A 963 -14.50 26.35 -21.29
N ILE A 964 -14.80 27.14 -22.32
CA ILE A 964 -14.49 26.79 -23.71
C ILE A 964 -12.96 26.80 -23.93
N ALA A 965 -12.24 27.75 -23.34
CA ALA A 965 -10.79 27.82 -23.45
C ALA A 965 -10.08 26.67 -22.71
N CYS A 966 -10.58 26.29 -21.53
CA CYS A 966 -10.09 25.16 -20.75
C CYS A 966 -10.38 23.83 -21.47
N TYR A 967 -11.59 23.68 -22.01
CA TYR A 967 -11.97 22.54 -22.84
C TYR A 967 -11.05 22.40 -24.07
N ILE A 968 -10.92 23.48 -24.86
CA ILE A 968 -10.04 23.50 -26.04
C ILE A 968 -8.60 23.23 -25.63
N GLY A 969 -8.14 23.79 -24.50
CA GLY A 969 -6.80 23.55 -23.97
C GLY A 969 -6.54 22.08 -23.63
N ILE A 970 -7.42 21.45 -22.84
CA ILE A 970 -7.32 20.04 -22.45
C ILE A 970 -7.35 19.14 -23.69
N VAL A 971 -8.32 19.35 -24.58
CA VAL A 971 -8.46 18.55 -25.81
C VAL A 971 -7.27 18.76 -26.73
N TYR A 972 -6.77 19.98 -26.87
CA TYR A 972 -5.59 20.29 -27.68
C TYR A 972 -4.33 19.58 -27.14
N VAL A 973 -4.07 19.70 -25.83
CA VAL A 973 -2.92 19.03 -25.19
C VAL A 973 -3.04 17.52 -25.33
N ALA A 974 -4.22 16.94 -25.06
CA ALA A 974 -4.44 15.50 -25.22
C ALA A 974 -4.23 15.05 -26.68
N SER A 975 -4.72 15.83 -27.66
CA SER A 975 -4.51 15.54 -29.08
C SER A 975 -3.03 15.59 -29.48
N ARG A 976 -2.25 16.52 -28.91
CA ARG A 976 -0.81 16.64 -29.14
C ARG A 976 -0.06 15.43 -28.59
N VAL A 977 -0.38 15.00 -27.37
CA VAL A 977 0.19 13.80 -26.75
C VAL A 977 -0.15 12.57 -27.59
N LEU A 978 -1.42 12.39 -27.96
CA LEU A 978 -1.86 11.26 -28.78
C LEU A 978 -1.14 11.22 -30.14
N ARG A 979 -1.00 12.39 -30.78
CA ARG A 979 -0.29 12.51 -32.07
C ARG A 979 1.21 12.20 -31.93
N SER A 980 1.83 12.55 -30.80
CA SER A 980 3.23 12.22 -30.51
C SER A 980 3.46 10.70 -30.44
N ILE A 981 2.51 9.96 -29.86
CA ILE A 981 2.58 8.49 -29.76
C ILE A 981 2.44 7.85 -31.15
N ILE A 982 1.50 8.32 -31.98
CA ILE A 982 1.21 7.70 -33.29
C ILE A 982 2.23 8.12 -34.36
N SER A 983 2.52 9.42 -34.48
CA SER A 983 3.35 9.95 -35.57
C SER A 983 4.85 9.69 -35.37
N GLY A 984 5.28 9.35 -34.16
CA GLY A 984 6.69 9.12 -33.83
C GLY A 984 7.19 7.70 -34.09
N SER A 985 6.35 6.79 -34.60
CA SER A 985 6.77 5.40 -34.79
C SER A 985 7.82 5.24 -35.91
N THR A 986 7.74 6.03 -36.99
CA THR A 986 8.58 5.84 -38.19
C THR A 986 10.08 5.95 -37.92
N TYR A 987 10.51 6.90 -37.09
CA TYR A 987 11.93 7.07 -36.78
C TYR A 987 12.46 5.98 -35.83
N ARG A 988 11.58 5.24 -35.14
CA ARG A 988 11.95 4.18 -34.20
C ARG A 988 12.06 2.82 -34.85
N ILE A 989 11.54 2.64 -36.07
CA ILE A 989 11.50 1.35 -36.79
C ILE A 989 12.86 0.65 -36.80
N MET A 990 13.94 1.39 -37.05
CA MET A 990 15.30 0.84 -37.10
C MET A 990 15.77 0.19 -35.79
N PHE A 991 15.16 0.56 -34.65
CA PHE A 991 15.49 0.05 -33.33
C PHE A 991 14.39 -0.89 -32.78
N THR A 992 13.14 -0.72 -33.18
CA THR A 992 11.99 -1.52 -32.69
C THR A 992 11.76 -2.79 -33.51
N GLU A 993 11.97 -2.75 -34.82
CA GLU A 993 11.71 -3.89 -35.72
C GLU A 993 12.98 -4.70 -35.94
N VAL A 994 13.45 -5.36 -34.87
CA VAL A 994 14.66 -6.19 -34.87
C VAL A 994 14.27 -7.65 -34.58
N PRO A 995 14.62 -8.61 -35.46
CA PRO A 995 14.09 -9.98 -35.36
C PRO A 995 14.69 -10.79 -34.21
N CYS A 996 16.01 -10.77 -34.01
CA CYS A 996 16.68 -11.42 -32.88
C CYS A 996 17.57 -10.43 -32.14
N VAL A 997 17.34 -10.29 -30.82
CA VAL A 997 18.05 -9.30 -29.97
C VAL A 997 19.05 -9.92 -29.00
N ASP A 998 19.28 -11.23 -29.08
CA ASP A 998 19.95 -12.00 -28.03
C ASP A 998 21.40 -11.60 -27.83
N HIS A 999 22.14 -11.37 -28.91
CA HIS A 999 23.51 -10.90 -28.79
C HIS A 999 23.63 -9.48 -28.23
N ILE A 1000 22.63 -8.60 -28.49
CA ILE A 1000 22.63 -7.23 -27.95
C ILE A 1000 22.32 -7.28 -26.47
N LEU A 1001 21.34 -8.08 -26.08
CA LEU A 1001 20.97 -8.30 -24.69
C LEU A 1001 22.14 -8.91 -23.91
N GLN A 1002 22.82 -9.91 -24.48
CA GLN A 1002 24.02 -10.50 -23.89
C GLN A 1002 25.12 -9.46 -23.69
N LEU A 1003 25.37 -8.59 -24.69
CA LEU A 1003 26.34 -7.51 -24.55
C LEU A 1003 25.98 -6.56 -23.39
N CYS A 1004 24.71 -6.22 -23.20
CA CYS A 1004 24.26 -5.43 -22.06
C CYS A 1004 24.46 -6.17 -20.73
N LEU A 1005 24.16 -7.47 -20.67
CA LEU A 1005 24.37 -8.31 -19.49
C LEU A 1005 25.86 -8.46 -19.15
N ASP A 1006 26.72 -8.56 -20.16
CA ASP A 1006 28.18 -8.61 -20.00
C ASP A 1006 28.70 -7.29 -19.42
N ILE A 1007 28.18 -6.14 -19.87
CA ILE A 1007 28.50 -4.82 -19.26
C ILE A 1007 28.14 -4.81 -17.77
N TYR A 1008 26.94 -5.29 -17.39
CA TYR A 1008 26.57 -5.40 -15.98
C TYR A 1008 27.50 -6.32 -15.19
N LEU A 1009 27.91 -7.46 -15.78
CA LEU A 1009 28.80 -8.43 -15.15
C LEU A 1009 30.19 -7.86 -14.92
N VAL A 1010 30.76 -7.20 -15.94
CA VAL A 1010 32.09 -6.58 -15.88
C VAL A 1010 32.13 -5.42 -14.88
N ARG A 1011 31.04 -4.67 -14.79
CA ARG A 1011 30.88 -3.64 -13.75
C ARG A 1011 30.90 -4.23 -12.35
N GLU A 1012 30.23 -5.36 -12.14
CA GLU A 1012 30.24 -6.05 -10.84
C GLU A 1012 31.59 -6.68 -10.48
N SER A 1013 32.36 -7.14 -11.47
CA SER A 1013 33.72 -7.65 -11.24
C SER A 1013 34.73 -6.54 -10.95
N GLY A 1014 34.41 -5.29 -11.30
CA GLY A 1014 35.28 -4.13 -11.12
C GLY A 1014 36.33 -3.97 -12.22
N GLU A 1015 36.18 -4.67 -13.35
CA GLU A 1015 37.07 -4.55 -14.51
C GLU A 1015 36.67 -3.37 -15.41
N LEU A 1016 36.84 -2.14 -14.89
CA LEU A 1016 36.30 -0.91 -15.49
C LEU A 1016 36.83 -0.58 -16.90
N ALA A 1017 38.01 -1.08 -17.28
CA ALA A 1017 38.54 -0.89 -18.64
C ALA A 1017 37.73 -1.68 -19.68
N LEU A 1018 37.38 -2.93 -19.35
CA LEU A 1018 36.56 -3.77 -20.22
C LEU A 1018 35.11 -3.22 -20.29
N GLU A 1019 34.62 -2.57 -19.23
CA GLU A 1019 33.33 -1.87 -19.24
C GLU A 1019 33.30 -0.80 -20.33
N GLU A 1020 34.34 0.05 -20.42
CA GLU A 1020 34.45 1.10 -21.45
C GLU A 1020 34.50 0.50 -22.86
N ASP A 1021 35.28 -0.57 -23.07
CA ASP A 1021 35.43 -1.24 -24.36
C ASP A 1021 34.11 -1.87 -24.84
N LEU A 1022 33.39 -2.56 -23.95
CA LEU A 1022 32.09 -3.17 -24.26
C LEU A 1022 31.03 -2.10 -24.52
N PHE A 1023 31.02 -1.01 -23.75
CA PHE A 1023 30.11 0.10 -23.99
C PHE A 1023 30.41 0.83 -25.31
N ALA A 1024 31.68 1.04 -25.66
CA ALA A 1024 32.07 1.61 -26.94
C ALA A 1024 31.60 0.73 -28.12
N LYS A 1025 31.70 -0.60 -27.97
CA LYS A 1025 31.14 -1.57 -28.93
C LYS A 1025 29.62 -1.46 -29.05
N LEU A 1026 28.90 -1.31 -27.93
CA LEU A 1026 27.44 -1.10 -27.93
C LEU A 1026 27.05 0.19 -28.66
N ILE A 1027 27.74 1.30 -28.38
CA ILE A 1027 27.49 2.58 -29.06
C ILE A 1027 27.80 2.49 -30.56
N PHE A 1028 28.88 1.80 -30.95
CA PHE A 1028 29.20 1.58 -32.35
C PHE A 1028 28.06 0.83 -33.08
N LEU A 1029 27.49 -0.19 -32.45
CA LEU A 1029 26.35 -0.94 -32.98
C LEU A 1029 25.13 -0.03 -33.21
N TYR A 1030 24.80 0.83 -32.24
CA TYR A 1030 23.67 1.76 -32.35
C TYR A 1030 23.91 2.94 -33.30
N ARG A 1031 25.17 3.24 -33.62
CA ARG A 1031 25.54 4.28 -34.59
C ARG A 1031 25.42 3.82 -36.04
N SER A 1032 25.49 2.51 -36.31
CA SER A 1032 25.47 1.94 -37.67
C SER A 1032 24.32 0.93 -37.86
N PRO A 1033 23.22 1.31 -38.53
CA PRO A 1033 22.09 0.40 -38.73
C PRO A 1033 22.43 -0.83 -39.57
N GLU A 1034 23.39 -0.74 -40.48
CA GLU A 1034 23.85 -1.90 -41.27
C GLU A 1034 24.48 -2.97 -40.39
N THR A 1035 25.26 -2.55 -39.39
CA THR A 1035 25.87 -3.49 -38.43
C THR A 1035 24.82 -4.09 -37.51
N MET A 1036 23.83 -3.29 -37.08
CA MET A 1036 22.71 -3.77 -36.29
C MET A 1036 21.95 -4.87 -37.02
N ILE A 1037 21.58 -4.66 -38.29
CA ILE A 1037 20.88 -5.67 -39.11
C ILE A 1037 21.69 -6.96 -39.22
N LYS A 1038 23.01 -6.86 -39.46
CA LYS A 1038 23.88 -8.04 -39.57
C LYS A 1038 23.94 -8.83 -38.26
N TRP A 1039 24.00 -8.12 -37.13
CA TRP A 1039 24.16 -8.72 -35.80
C TRP A 1039 22.89 -9.39 -35.26
N THR A 1040 21.74 -8.96 -35.77
CA THR A 1040 20.41 -9.37 -35.29
C THR A 1040 19.73 -10.39 -36.19
N ARG A 1041 20.43 -10.94 -37.20
CA ARG A 1041 19.89 -12.00 -38.06
C ARG A 1041 19.61 -13.26 -37.20
N PRO A 1042 18.51 -13.99 -37.48
CA PRO A 1042 18.33 -15.34 -36.98
C PRO A 1042 19.54 -16.21 -37.38
N ARG A 1043 19.93 -17.17 -36.53
CA ARG A 1043 20.96 -18.16 -36.91
C ARG A 1043 20.38 -19.06 -38.01
N ALA A 1044 21.22 -19.44 -38.97
CA ALA A 1044 20.86 -20.23 -40.13
C ALA A 1044 20.60 -21.72 -39.83
N ASP A 1045 20.39 -22.10 -38.57
CA ASP A 1045 20.06 -23.49 -38.21
C ASP A 1045 18.63 -23.87 -38.66
N ASP A 1046 17.85 -22.91 -39.14
CA ASP A 1046 16.54 -23.09 -39.78
C ASP A 1046 16.62 -23.24 -41.33
N GLU A 1047 17.81 -23.21 -41.96
CA GLU A 1047 17.94 -23.36 -43.42
C GLU A 1047 18.01 -24.82 -43.89
N ALA A 1048 18.16 -25.80 -42.98
CA ALA A 1048 18.13 -27.21 -43.34
C ALA A 1048 16.76 -27.68 -43.90
N ASP A 1049 15.68 -26.96 -43.58
CA ASP A 1049 14.33 -27.29 -44.05
C ASP A 1049 13.91 -26.55 -45.33
N VAL A 1050 14.76 -25.68 -45.89
CA VAL A 1050 14.40 -24.82 -47.05
C VAL A 1050 15.12 -25.22 -48.34
N GLU A 1051 16.21 -25.98 -48.28
CA GLU A 1051 16.90 -26.43 -49.49
C GLU A 1051 16.26 -27.66 -50.18
N GLU A 1052 15.35 -28.39 -49.51
CA GLU A 1052 14.67 -29.56 -50.11
C GLU A 1052 13.50 -29.21 -51.06
N GLU A 1053 12.98 -27.97 -51.07
CA GLU A 1053 11.81 -27.61 -51.90
C GLU A 1053 12.14 -27.01 -53.29
N SER A 1054 13.41 -27.03 -53.72
CA SER A 1054 13.82 -26.38 -55.00
C SER A 1054 14.25 -27.32 -56.15
N VAL A 1055 14.00 -28.64 -56.05
CA VAL A 1055 14.22 -29.56 -57.18
C VAL A 1055 12.94 -29.74 -57.99
N ALA A 1056 12.74 -28.85 -58.96
CA ALA A 1056 11.75 -29.01 -60.01
C ALA A 1056 12.13 -30.18 -60.94
N HIS A 1057 11.30 -31.22 -61.00
CA HIS A 1057 11.35 -32.22 -62.08
C HIS A 1057 10.57 -31.73 -63.32
N PRO A 1058 11.11 -31.92 -64.54
CA PRO A 1058 10.48 -31.47 -65.78
C PRO A 1058 9.36 -32.42 -66.22
N ALA A 1059 8.33 -31.86 -66.84
CA ALA A 1059 7.23 -32.60 -67.45
C ALA A 1059 7.71 -33.52 -68.59
N PRO A 1060 7.22 -34.77 -68.70
CA PRO A 1060 7.29 -35.51 -69.95
C PRO A 1060 6.04 -35.30 -70.80
N GLN A 1061 6.28 -35.10 -72.10
CA GLN A 1061 5.29 -35.16 -73.17
C GLN A 1061 4.90 -36.63 -73.45
N GLN A 1062 3.61 -36.79 -73.79
CA GLN A 1062 2.87 -37.97 -74.25
C GLN A 1062 2.50 -39.03 -73.22
#